data_AF-A0A2J6X499-F1
#
_entry.id   AF-A0A2J6X499-F1
#
_cell.length_a   1.000
_cell.length_b   1.000
_cell.length_c   1.000
_cell.angle_alpha   90.00
_cell.angle_beta   90.00
_cell.angle_gamma   90.00
#
_symmetry.space_group_name_H-M   'P 1'
#
loop_
_entity.id
_entity.type
_entity.pdbx_description
1 polymer ?
#
loop_
_entity_poly.entity_id
_entity_poly.type
_entity_poly.pdbx_seq_one_letter_code
_entity_poly.pdbx_strand_id
1 'polypeptide(L)'
;MTEKAKENERKYLLEDREKIERLKHNSVKKIGIIQWYEETENPQERKRITISYDEVIGHTHVWEKTTKTLTDDPEDRLETKDCLDPRKDINLSDLENKKNVVKIRYIIKENPEIVLDEFLQIDSKDILKPKNDDPGLYYLEIETKEDKDNKDDSYFENELKGIGLEIKDVKDLTKEKSYQNFYKAEKREIKPLKIIEYVQNRLIGPVTVILTQGRNNKDEDCEALIEKIKNGERIDKLRPEVQVPTLFKNAGFEIKEVHFIVFPDDDNKNYQFYECLNKLIKEFFGVKTYKHLIDYKPDDQEKAYDSTNQIWKVLDEITKKESNVLIDITGGHKYPGFALATYCLLNQKAFYYKQDKTSVHLKFPPFPIGWNYEIIDENSQYMDKIENKHTISYGTFSMLPEFLKDLFALSPNDLDVINIGAIEQIQQEYKKARKLPFGHGRNFIDLIRDEKMINFVNEKIPLWSLRWIGDLIPETVEHSQRHSKRLMEFGFNLVRIMGEENFLNGVDPDLRKEFYFILAVAMNVHDLGHTVLNYTTDDGIEFSIDGLPSVVRDLHSELSYQLIENENLLDGIEKIDEDKEKIAKLKKAIMYVSKYHRQYLPIGENENPSRKDFIDNLKIKIKSLEARLDEDELFKDSKEWKEMIMLAARWLKFIDSTDVQSDRTVMDEYTQVRVQRTKDEIESLCYDFLANNSMLSKLDMTERILKTLKYLNKQNWKALDNVACEIEDVVYKEIRSNLENAADKKVIFIDEYIKKADRIAFKSRQFQHFEKHQAVKSIMPEFYNPEEKTLYIKIYPEKKVPKEKIEEIKKDINNEFKSSGLQLANEKLKNLAIES
;
A
#
# COMPACT_ATOMS: atom_id res chain seq x y z
N MET A 1 8.82 0.19 29.20
CA MET A 1 8.90 -0.81 30.29
C MET A 1 10.10 -1.66 29.97
N THR A 2 11.07 -1.78 30.87
CA THR A 2 12.33 -2.50 30.58
C THR A 2 12.10 -4.00 30.69
N GLU A 3 12.07 -4.71 29.56
CA GLU A 3 12.01 -6.18 29.56
C GLU A 3 13.38 -6.70 30.01
N LYS A 4 13.42 -7.45 31.12
CA LYS A 4 14.63 -8.05 31.67
C LYS A 4 14.50 -9.56 31.52
N ALA A 5 15.04 -10.10 30.44
CA ALA A 5 15.01 -11.54 30.15
C ALA A 5 16.35 -12.19 30.52
N LYS A 6 16.28 -13.45 30.96
CA LYS A 6 17.43 -14.35 31.07
C LYS A 6 17.37 -15.28 29.86
N GLU A 7 18.27 -15.08 28.91
CA GLU A 7 18.33 -15.87 27.66
C GLU A 7 19.43 -16.92 27.78
N ASN A 8 19.17 -18.15 27.29
CA ASN A 8 20.22 -19.16 27.08
C ASN A 8 20.39 -19.35 25.56
N GLU A 9 21.58 -19.00 25.05
CA GLU A 9 21.96 -19.04 23.65
C GLU A 9 23.06 -20.08 23.39
N ARG A 10 22.92 -20.88 22.32
CA ARG A 10 24.04 -21.64 21.75
C ARG A 10 24.34 -21.19 20.34
N LYS A 11 25.63 -21.07 20.03
CA LYS A 11 26.12 -20.56 18.74
C LYS A 11 27.02 -21.57 18.06
N TYR A 12 26.77 -21.78 16.78
CA TYR A 12 27.48 -22.75 15.96
C TYR A 12 27.97 -22.12 14.66
N LEU A 13 29.13 -22.58 14.17
CA LEU A 13 29.62 -22.32 12.83
C LEU A 13 29.11 -23.41 11.89
N LEU A 14 28.54 -23.00 10.75
CA LEU A 14 28.16 -23.90 9.65
C LEU A 14 28.99 -23.57 8.41
N GLU A 15 29.70 -24.55 7.87
CA GLU A 15 30.60 -24.38 6.70
C GLU A 15 30.06 -25.05 5.43
N ASP A 16 29.12 -25.98 5.56
CA ASP A 16 28.54 -26.74 4.44
C ASP A 16 27.57 -25.88 3.62
N ARG A 17 27.97 -25.53 2.40
CA ARG A 17 27.21 -24.67 1.49
C ARG A 17 25.85 -25.22 1.09
N GLU A 18 25.74 -26.53 0.86
CA GLU A 18 24.45 -27.12 0.44
C GLU A 18 23.44 -27.01 1.58
N LYS A 19 23.89 -27.25 2.82
CA LYS A 19 23.06 -27.12 4.01
C LYS A 19 22.67 -25.66 4.29
N ILE A 20 23.60 -24.73 4.10
CA ILE A 20 23.34 -23.28 4.23
C ILE A 20 22.25 -22.84 3.26
N GLU A 21 22.38 -23.15 1.96
CA GLU A 21 21.39 -22.74 0.96
C GLU A 21 20.03 -23.39 1.20
N ARG A 22 20.01 -24.66 1.65
CA ARG A 22 18.78 -25.33 2.09
C ARG A 22 18.12 -24.60 3.26
N LEU A 23 18.87 -24.19 4.27
CA LEU A 23 18.34 -23.45 5.42
C LEU A 23 17.84 -22.05 5.02
N LYS A 24 18.57 -21.34 4.16
CA LYS A 24 18.12 -20.04 3.62
C LYS A 24 16.79 -20.19 2.86
N HIS A 25 16.70 -21.21 2.00
CA HIS A 25 15.48 -21.49 1.24
C HIS A 25 14.29 -21.87 2.14
N ASN A 26 14.55 -22.63 3.21
CA ASN A 26 13.52 -23.06 4.16
C ASN A 26 13.25 -22.04 5.27
N SER A 27 13.87 -20.86 5.23
CA SER A 27 13.66 -19.83 6.25
C SER A 27 12.24 -19.27 6.17
N VAL A 28 11.60 -19.10 7.32
CA VAL A 28 10.26 -18.51 7.44
C VAL A 28 10.31 -17.01 7.15
N LYS A 29 11.43 -16.36 7.51
CA LYS A 29 11.59 -14.92 7.37
C LYS A 29 13.05 -14.53 7.17
N LYS A 30 13.27 -13.49 6.37
CA LYS A 30 14.57 -12.87 6.15
C LYS A 30 14.55 -11.42 6.61
N ILE A 31 15.49 -11.03 7.47
CA ILE A 31 15.62 -9.65 7.97
C ILE A 31 17.06 -9.17 7.88
N GLY A 32 17.24 -7.87 7.67
CA GLY A 32 18.53 -7.20 7.69
C GLY A 32 18.76 -6.57 9.06
N ILE A 33 19.97 -6.70 9.58
CA ILE A 33 20.33 -6.15 10.89
C ILE A 33 21.60 -5.33 10.74
N ILE A 34 21.55 -4.09 11.20
CA ILE A 34 22.73 -3.24 11.37
C ILE A 34 22.78 -2.80 12.83
N GLN A 35 23.92 -3.01 13.48
CA GLN A 35 24.14 -2.72 14.90
C GLN A 35 25.37 -1.84 15.03
N TRP A 36 25.23 -0.67 15.64
CA TRP A 36 26.33 0.24 16.00
C TRP A 36 26.56 0.17 17.50
N TYR A 37 27.81 -0.04 17.89
CA TYR A 37 28.23 -0.20 19.29
C TYR A 37 28.90 1.06 19.81
N GLU A 38 28.66 1.35 21.09
CA GLU A 38 29.52 2.25 21.86
C GLU A 38 30.83 1.54 22.24
N GLU A 39 31.87 2.31 22.62
CA GLU A 39 33.20 1.76 22.89
C GLU A 39 33.31 0.96 24.20
N THR A 40 32.29 1.03 25.07
CA THR A 40 32.28 0.33 26.37
C THR A 40 32.01 -1.17 26.22
N GLU A 41 32.92 -2.01 26.75
CA GLU A 41 32.80 -3.47 26.64
C GLU A 41 31.78 -4.09 27.61
N ASN A 42 31.48 -3.45 28.73
CA ASN A 42 30.44 -3.86 29.68
C ASN A 42 29.97 -2.65 30.53
N PRO A 43 28.69 -2.25 30.47
CA PRO A 43 27.65 -2.81 29.61
C PRO A 43 27.91 -2.47 28.13
N GLN A 44 27.56 -3.43 27.27
CA GLN A 44 27.58 -3.24 25.82
C GLN A 44 26.33 -2.50 25.40
N GLU A 45 26.48 -1.22 25.07
CA GLU A 45 25.41 -0.43 24.50
C GLU A 45 25.45 -0.48 22.97
N ARG A 46 24.29 -0.68 22.35
CA ARG A 46 24.13 -0.63 20.89
C ARG A 46 22.85 0.07 20.47
N LYS A 47 22.93 0.79 19.35
CA LYS A 47 21.76 1.16 18.55
C LYS A 47 21.65 0.18 17.38
N ARG A 48 20.47 -0.38 17.16
CA ARG A 48 20.18 -1.37 16.13
C ARG A 48 19.05 -0.87 15.23
N ILE A 49 19.20 -1.08 13.94
CA ILE A 49 18.07 -1.09 13.00
C ILE A 49 17.85 -2.53 12.52
N THR A 50 16.60 -2.95 12.58
CA THR A 50 16.12 -4.16 11.91
C THR A 50 15.30 -3.73 10.69
N ILE A 51 15.63 -4.29 9.53
CA ILE A 51 15.01 -3.98 8.24
C ILE A 51 14.31 -5.25 7.76
N SER A 52 13.03 -5.15 7.44
CA SER A 52 12.30 -6.19 6.70
C SER A 52 11.98 -5.70 5.29
N TYR A 53 11.78 -6.65 4.38
CA TYR A 53 11.30 -6.37 3.04
C TYR A 53 10.12 -7.29 2.73
N ASP A 54 9.12 -6.70 2.11
CA ASP A 54 7.98 -7.38 1.51
C ASP A 54 7.75 -6.77 0.12
N GLU A 55 7.39 -7.58 -0.87
CA GLU A 55 7.27 -7.12 -2.26
C GLU A 55 6.18 -6.06 -2.45
N VAL A 56 5.13 -6.07 -1.62
CA VAL A 56 4.00 -5.13 -1.69
C VAL A 56 4.21 -3.96 -0.74
N ILE A 57 4.61 -4.22 0.51
CA ILE A 57 4.75 -3.18 1.55
C ILE A 57 6.07 -2.39 1.39
N GLY A 58 7.10 -3.02 0.81
CA GLY A 58 8.45 -2.49 0.68
C GLY A 58 9.28 -2.65 1.95
N HIS A 59 10.26 -1.76 2.15
CA HIS A 59 11.13 -1.80 3.32
C HIS A 59 10.46 -1.20 4.55
N THR A 60 10.51 -1.92 5.67
CA THR A 60 10.07 -1.45 6.99
C THR A 60 11.22 -1.48 7.98
N HIS A 61 11.30 -0.47 8.86
CA HIS A 61 12.43 -0.26 9.78
C HIS A 61 11.95 -0.25 11.22
N VAL A 62 12.65 -0.99 12.09
CA VAL A 62 12.49 -0.94 13.54
C VAL A 62 13.81 -0.54 14.16
N TRP A 63 13.82 0.56 14.90
CA TRP A 63 14.99 1.04 15.63
C TRP A 63 14.90 0.70 17.10
N GLU A 64 16.01 0.25 17.66
CA GLU A 64 16.09 -0.28 19.02
C GLU A 64 17.38 0.19 19.67
N LYS A 65 17.32 0.59 20.94
CA LYS A 65 18.48 0.67 21.81
C LYS A 65 18.54 -0.60 22.65
N THR A 66 19.72 -1.18 22.76
CA THR A 66 19.95 -2.33 23.62
C THR A 66 21.14 -2.07 24.53
N THR A 67 21.00 -2.42 25.80
CA THR A 67 22.11 -2.51 26.75
C THR A 67 22.22 -3.95 27.22
N LYS A 68 23.37 -4.60 26.95
CA LYS A 68 23.68 -5.95 27.42
C LYS A 68 24.75 -5.90 28.50
N THR A 69 24.47 -6.50 29.66
CA THR A 69 25.44 -6.66 30.74
C THR A 69 25.84 -8.13 30.85
N LEU A 70 27.14 -8.40 30.76
CA LEU A 70 27.68 -9.76 30.92
C LEU A 70 27.55 -10.21 32.39
N THR A 71 27.14 -11.47 32.61
CA THR A 71 27.19 -12.10 33.93
C THR A 71 28.44 -12.98 34.07
N ASP A 72 28.63 -13.64 35.21
CA ASP A 72 29.75 -14.56 35.45
C ASP A 72 29.66 -15.85 34.61
N ASP A 73 28.45 -16.21 34.14
CA ASP A 73 28.22 -17.31 33.20
C ASP A 73 28.12 -16.75 31.75
N PRO A 74 28.99 -17.18 30.80
CA PRO A 74 28.95 -16.71 29.42
C PRO A 74 27.66 -17.05 28.66
N GLU A 75 26.89 -18.04 29.14
CA GLU A 75 25.57 -18.42 28.61
C GLU A 75 24.44 -17.53 29.15
N ASP A 76 24.67 -16.79 30.24
CA ASP A 76 23.68 -15.91 30.88
C ASP A 76 24.00 -14.42 30.64
N ARG A 77 23.00 -13.67 30.13
CA ARG A 77 23.12 -12.22 29.93
C ARG A 77 21.89 -11.48 30.44
N LEU A 78 22.11 -10.26 30.93
CA LEU A 78 21.03 -9.31 31.21
C LEU A 78 20.91 -8.35 30.04
N GLU A 79 19.80 -8.41 29.31
CA GLU A 79 19.47 -7.50 28.22
C GLU A 79 18.34 -6.57 28.63
N THR A 80 18.49 -5.28 28.30
CA THR A 80 17.41 -4.30 28.31
C THR A 80 17.27 -3.71 26.92
N LYS A 81 16.04 -3.61 26.43
CA LYS A 81 15.71 -3.16 25.09
C LYS A 81 14.66 -2.07 25.15
N ASP A 82 14.86 -1.02 24.36
CA ASP A 82 13.92 0.09 24.18
C ASP A 82 13.74 0.38 22.68
N CYS A 83 12.51 0.55 22.22
CA CYS A 83 12.20 0.99 20.85
C CYS A 83 12.46 2.50 20.70
N LEU A 84 13.07 2.90 19.58
CA LEU A 84 13.43 4.29 19.28
C LEU A 84 12.56 4.87 18.17
N ASP A 85 12.04 6.08 18.37
CA ASP A 85 11.32 6.83 17.33
C ASP A 85 12.34 7.48 16.38
N PRO A 86 12.45 7.06 15.11
CA PRO A 86 13.43 7.61 14.19
C PRO A 86 13.24 9.11 13.92
N ARG A 87 12.05 9.67 14.19
CA ARG A 87 11.76 11.10 14.03
C ARG A 87 12.42 11.96 15.11
N LYS A 88 12.74 11.37 16.27
CA LYS A 88 13.18 12.10 17.48
C LYS A 88 14.52 11.59 18.02
N ASP A 89 14.75 10.27 17.99
CA ASP A 89 15.82 9.61 18.74
C ASP A 89 17.04 9.20 17.89
N ILE A 90 16.92 9.31 16.56
CA ILE A 90 17.94 8.87 15.60
C ILE A 90 18.51 10.05 14.83
N ASN A 91 19.81 10.27 15.01
CA ASN A 91 20.62 11.11 14.15
C ASN A 91 21.74 10.26 13.53
N LEU A 92 21.73 10.08 12.21
CA LEU A 92 22.67 9.21 11.52
C LEU A 92 24.12 9.71 11.61
N SER A 93 24.37 11.01 11.80
CA SER A 93 25.74 11.52 11.99
C SER A 93 26.40 10.93 13.23
N ASP A 94 25.61 10.64 14.26
CA ASP A 94 26.11 10.13 15.55
C ASP A 94 26.53 8.65 15.45
N LEU A 95 26.20 7.99 14.34
CA LEU A 95 26.57 6.61 14.03
C LEU A 95 27.80 6.52 13.13
N GLU A 96 28.23 7.64 12.54
CA GLU A 96 29.46 7.68 11.74
C GLU A 96 30.66 7.28 12.61
N ASN A 97 31.59 6.52 12.04
CA ASN A 97 32.81 6.07 12.70
C ASN A 97 32.63 5.15 13.92
N LYS A 98 31.39 4.75 14.28
CA LYS A 98 31.15 3.72 15.30
C LYS A 98 31.43 2.32 14.74
N LYS A 99 31.91 1.44 15.62
CA LYS A 99 32.05 0.02 15.28
C LYS A 99 30.67 -0.54 14.97
N ASN A 100 30.55 -1.26 13.86
CA ASN A 100 29.27 -1.84 13.46
C ASN A 100 29.38 -3.28 12.98
N VAL A 101 28.26 -3.98 13.12
CA VAL A 101 28.02 -5.31 12.55
C VAL A 101 26.86 -5.20 11.58
N VAL A 102 27.01 -5.82 10.42
CA VAL A 102 26.00 -5.89 9.37
C VAL A 102 25.77 -7.35 9.02
N LYS A 103 24.51 -7.77 9.01
CA LYS A 103 24.16 -9.16 8.68
C LYS A 103 22.75 -9.28 8.10
N ILE A 104 22.53 -10.36 7.35
CA ILE A 104 21.20 -10.87 7.03
C ILE A 104 20.92 -12.03 7.97
N ARG A 105 19.78 -11.99 8.65
CA ARG A 105 19.30 -13.06 9.53
C ARG A 105 18.16 -13.79 8.85
N TYR A 106 18.34 -15.10 8.68
CA TYR A 106 17.33 -16.02 8.20
C TYR A 106 16.73 -16.73 9.42
N ILE A 107 15.45 -16.51 9.68
CA ILE A 107 14.72 -17.13 10.79
C ILE A 107 14.22 -18.48 10.31
N ILE A 108 14.76 -19.56 10.85
CA ILE A 108 14.44 -20.94 10.48
C ILE A 108 13.24 -21.44 11.28
N LYS A 109 13.19 -21.08 12.56
CA LYS A 109 12.13 -21.45 13.50
C LYS A 109 11.99 -20.33 14.53
N GLU A 110 10.76 -19.97 14.90
CA GLU A 110 10.52 -18.90 15.88
C GLU A 110 10.51 -19.38 17.34
N ASN A 111 10.20 -20.65 17.59
CA ASN A 111 10.20 -21.21 18.95
C ASN A 111 10.65 -22.69 19.00
N PRO A 112 11.81 -23.02 19.62
CA PRO A 112 12.84 -22.07 20.03
C PRO A 112 13.33 -21.25 18.83
N GLU A 113 13.85 -20.05 19.07
CA GLU A 113 14.32 -19.18 17.98
C GLU A 113 15.60 -19.79 17.41
N ILE A 114 15.53 -20.31 16.19
CA ILE A 114 16.66 -20.85 15.44
C ILE A 114 16.92 -19.94 14.26
N VAL A 115 18.09 -19.34 14.22
CA VAL A 115 18.45 -18.35 13.21
C VAL A 115 19.78 -18.68 12.56
N LEU A 116 19.88 -18.38 11.27
CA LEU A 116 21.11 -18.43 10.50
C LEU A 116 21.52 -16.99 10.14
N ASP A 117 22.65 -16.53 10.66
CA ASP A 117 23.20 -15.20 10.39
C ASP A 117 24.26 -15.25 9.30
N GLU A 118 24.02 -14.55 8.19
CA GLU A 118 24.97 -14.26 7.12
C GLU A 118 25.60 -12.89 7.39
N PHE A 119 26.86 -12.86 7.84
CA PHE A 119 27.58 -11.61 8.09
C PHE A 119 28.03 -10.97 6.78
N LEU A 120 27.71 -9.69 6.59
CA LEU A 120 28.07 -8.95 5.37
C LEU A 120 29.38 -8.19 5.59
N GLN A 121 30.39 -8.48 4.77
CA GLN A 121 31.62 -7.70 4.71
C GLN A 121 31.46 -6.58 3.68
N ILE A 122 31.36 -5.34 4.17
CA ILE A 122 31.23 -4.14 3.32
C ILE A 122 32.53 -3.35 3.41
N ASP A 123 33.28 -3.30 2.30
CA ASP A 123 34.55 -2.55 2.18
C ASP A 123 34.36 -1.31 1.29
N SER A 124 35.04 -0.21 1.62
CA SER A 124 34.92 1.10 0.99
C SER A 124 35.70 1.24 -0.32
N LYS A 125 36.61 0.33 -0.67
CA LYS A 125 37.65 0.60 -1.68
C LYS A 125 37.65 -0.16 -3.01
N ASP A 126 36.99 -1.31 -3.18
CA ASP A 126 36.70 -1.99 -4.47
C ASP A 126 36.46 -3.50 -4.18
N ILE A 127 35.23 -3.99 -4.35
CA ILE A 127 34.82 -5.38 -4.00
C ILE A 127 35.15 -6.39 -5.13
N LEU A 128 36.23 -6.16 -5.90
CA LEU A 128 36.76 -7.16 -6.85
C LEU A 128 38.07 -7.81 -6.39
N LYS A 129 38.18 -8.06 -5.09
CA LYS A 129 38.60 -9.40 -4.73
C LYS A 129 37.35 -10.12 -4.31
N PRO A 130 36.81 -11.06 -5.11
CA PRO A 130 36.19 -12.17 -4.45
C PRO A 130 37.27 -12.66 -3.49
N LYS A 131 37.03 -12.58 -2.19
CA LYS A 131 37.37 -13.74 -1.39
C LYS A 131 36.49 -14.85 -1.95
N ASN A 132 36.92 -15.38 -3.10
CA ASN A 132 36.53 -16.71 -3.55
C ASN A 132 36.68 -17.54 -2.30
N ASP A 133 35.57 -18.12 -1.86
CA ASP A 133 35.66 -19.21 -0.90
C ASP A 133 36.30 -18.87 0.44
N ASP A 134 36.07 -17.67 0.99
CA ASP A 134 36.04 -17.59 2.46
C ASP A 134 34.61 -18.03 2.85
N PRO A 135 34.40 -19.16 3.54
CA PRO A 135 33.09 -19.65 4.00
C PRO A 135 32.50 -18.72 5.07
N GLY A 136 32.36 -17.42 4.74
CA GLY A 136 32.27 -16.25 5.60
C GLY A 136 31.17 -16.26 6.65
N LEU A 137 31.37 -17.12 7.65
CA LEU A 137 30.85 -17.11 9.01
C LEU A 137 29.32 -17.11 9.09
N TYR A 138 28.69 -18.08 8.42
CA TYR A 138 27.30 -18.43 8.67
C TYR A 138 27.16 -18.98 10.08
N TYR A 139 26.48 -18.23 10.95
CA TYR A 139 26.29 -18.63 12.34
C TYR A 139 24.88 -19.10 12.56
N LEU A 140 24.77 -20.34 13.02
CA LEU A 140 23.52 -20.87 13.52
C LEU A 140 23.43 -20.56 15.02
N GLU A 141 22.38 -19.87 15.43
CA GLU A 141 22.11 -19.53 16.82
C GLU A 141 20.77 -20.14 17.22
N ILE A 142 20.75 -20.84 18.37
CA ILE A 142 19.55 -21.43 18.96
C ILE A 142 19.33 -20.71 20.30
N GLU A 143 18.24 -19.97 20.40
CA GLU A 143 17.88 -19.16 21.56
C GLU A 143 16.60 -19.70 22.23
N THR A 144 16.63 -19.84 23.55
CA THR A 144 15.48 -20.27 24.35
C THR A 144 15.17 -19.29 25.47
N LYS A 145 13.89 -18.91 25.59
CA LYS A 145 13.40 -17.96 26.62
C LYS A 145 12.70 -18.63 27.82
N GLU A 146 12.54 -19.95 27.80
CA GLU A 146 11.87 -20.70 28.89
C GLU A 146 12.88 -21.27 29.89
N ASP A 147 12.67 -21.07 31.20
CA ASP A 147 13.32 -21.83 32.28
C ASP A 147 12.74 -23.26 32.31
N LYS A 148 13.31 -24.19 31.54
CA LYS A 148 13.02 -25.63 31.66
C LYS A 148 14.23 -26.35 32.23
N ASP A 149 14.01 -27.12 33.28
CA ASP A 149 15.01 -27.84 34.10
C ASP A 149 15.78 -28.98 33.37
N ASN A 150 15.80 -29.04 32.04
CA ASN A 150 16.50 -30.08 31.25
C ASN A 150 17.06 -29.50 29.93
N LYS A 151 18.02 -28.57 30.02
CA LYS A 151 18.77 -28.01 28.88
C LYS A 151 20.18 -28.60 28.79
N ASP A 152 20.31 -29.92 28.72
CA ASP A 152 21.60 -30.55 28.45
C ASP A 152 21.93 -30.52 26.94
N ASP A 153 23.11 -31.00 26.56
CA ASP A 153 23.56 -31.08 25.16
C ASP A 153 22.54 -31.78 24.23
N SER A 154 21.79 -32.76 24.74
CA SER A 154 20.82 -33.54 23.96
C SER A 154 19.62 -32.72 23.48
N TYR A 155 19.22 -31.67 24.20
CA TYR A 155 18.15 -30.77 23.76
C TYR A 155 18.55 -30.04 22.47
N PHE A 156 19.72 -29.42 22.47
CA PHE A 156 20.21 -28.67 21.31
C PHE A 156 20.53 -29.58 20.12
N GLU A 157 21.03 -30.79 20.38
CA GLU A 157 21.20 -31.79 19.32
C GLU A 157 19.89 -32.20 18.65
N ASN A 158 18.79 -32.28 19.42
CA ASN A 158 17.47 -32.60 18.86
C ASN A 158 16.92 -31.45 18.00
N GLU A 159 17.12 -30.19 18.42
CA GLU A 159 16.75 -29.03 17.61
C GLU A 159 17.55 -28.95 16.30
N LEU A 160 18.85 -29.26 16.33
CA LEU A 160 19.69 -29.39 15.12
C LEU A 160 19.14 -30.47 14.17
N LYS A 161 18.78 -31.64 14.70
CA LYS A 161 18.18 -32.72 13.89
C LYS A 161 16.85 -32.30 13.29
N GLY A 162 16.04 -31.54 14.03
CA GLY A 162 14.76 -31.00 13.56
C GLY A 162 14.87 -30.13 12.31
N ILE A 163 16.01 -29.45 12.13
CA ILE A 163 16.32 -28.65 10.92
C ILE A 163 17.22 -29.38 9.91
N GLY A 164 17.42 -30.69 10.11
CA GLY A 164 18.18 -31.56 9.22
C GLY A 164 19.69 -31.44 9.34
N LEU A 165 20.22 -31.03 10.50
CA LEU A 165 21.64 -31.00 10.83
C LEU A 165 22.00 -32.03 11.90
N GLU A 166 23.23 -32.49 11.90
CA GLU A 166 23.83 -33.27 13.00
C GLU A 166 24.93 -32.46 13.69
N ILE A 167 25.29 -32.82 14.94
CA ILE A 167 26.34 -32.12 15.69
C ILE A 167 27.69 -32.10 14.96
N LYS A 168 27.98 -33.12 14.15
CA LYS A 168 29.20 -33.21 13.33
C LYS A 168 29.25 -32.19 12.18
N ASP A 169 28.09 -31.62 11.82
CA ASP A 169 27.96 -30.67 10.73
C ASP A 169 28.29 -29.24 11.17
N VAL A 170 28.45 -29.03 12.47
CA VAL A 170 28.59 -27.72 13.07
C VAL A 170 29.75 -27.70 14.08
N LYS A 171 30.37 -26.53 14.26
CA LYS A 171 31.36 -26.30 15.32
C LYS A 171 30.75 -25.39 16.38
N ASP A 172 30.70 -25.82 17.64
CA ASP A 172 30.23 -24.99 18.77
C ASP A 172 31.22 -23.85 19.05
N LEU A 173 30.69 -22.63 19.11
CA LEU A 173 31.42 -21.38 19.32
C LEU A 173 30.94 -20.63 20.58
N THR A 174 30.04 -21.22 21.37
CA THR A 174 29.30 -20.53 22.45
C THR A 174 30.24 -19.87 23.47
N LYS A 175 31.36 -20.53 23.79
CA LYS A 175 32.37 -20.05 24.76
C LYS A 175 33.47 -19.17 24.16
N GLU A 176 33.51 -19.03 22.83
CA GLU A 176 34.56 -18.28 22.14
C GLU A 176 34.21 -16.78 22.02
N LYS A 177 34.82 -15.92 22.85
CA LYS A 177 34.55 -14.46 22.86
C LYS A 177 34.69 -13.78 21.50
N SER A 178 35.64 -14.20 20.66
CA SER A 178 35.88 -13.64 19.32
C SER A 178 34.69 -13.76 18.37
N TYR A 179 33.71 -14.62 18.69
CA TYR A 179 32.52 -14.87 17.87
C TYR A 179 31.28 -14.08 18.35
N GLN A 180 31.41 -13.26 19.39
CA GLN A 180 30.37 -12.34 19.81
C GLN A 180 30.34 -11.09 18.90
N ASN A 181 29.14 -10.56 18.62
CA ASN A 181 28.95 -9.44 17.69
C ASN A 181 29.78 -8.20 18.07
N PHE A 182 29.92 -7.89 19.36
CA PHE A 182 30.71 -6.75 19.83
C PHE A 182 32.18 -6.82 19.36
N TYR A 183 32.82 -7.98 19.52
CA TYR A 183 34.22 -8.18 19.14
C TYR A 183 34.41 -8.31 17.62
N LYS A 184 33.36 -8.67 16.88
CA LYS A 184 33.32 -8.65 15.41
C LYS A 184 33.02 -7.27 14.81
N ALA A 185 32.57 -6.32 15.63
CA ALA A 185 32.18 -5.02 15.13
C ALA A 185 33.41 -4.26 14.61
N GLU A 186 33.34 -3.82 13.37
CA GLU A 186 34.44 -3.14 12.70
C GLU A 186 34.12 -1.66 12.53
N LYS A 187 35.15 -0.83 12.65
CA LYS A 187 35.05 0.59 12.30
C LYS A 187 35.15 0.71 10.79
N ARG A 188 34.07 1.17 10.14
CA ARG A 188 33.99 1.33 8.68
C ARG A 188 33.94 2.80 8.32
N GLU A 189 34.71 3.20 7.31
CA GLU A 189 34.66 4.54 6.70
C GLU A 189 33.52 4.64 5.66
N ILE A 190 32.34 4.11 6.01
CA ILE A 190 31.16 4.11 5.15
C ILE A 190 30.05 4.83 5.90
N LYS A 191 29.38 5.77 5.22
CA LYS A 191 28.25 6.50 5.80
C LYS A 191 27.13 5.53 6.17
N PRO A 192 26.50 5.65 7.35
CA PRO A 192 25.41 4.77 7.80
C PRO A 192 24.30 4.59 6.76
N LEU A 193 23.93 5.65 6.04
CA LEU A 193 22.91 5.58 4.99
C LEU A 193 23.28 4.60 3.85
N LYS A 194 24.55 4.55 3.44
CA LYS A 194 25.01 3.60 2.40
C LYS A 194 24.97 2.16 2.90
N ILE A 195 25.21 1.93 4.20
CA ILE A 195 25.09 0.60 4.81
C ILE A 195 23.61 0.17 4.82
N ILE A 196 22.71 1.09 5.18
CA ILE A 196 21.27 0.85 5.16
C ILE A 196 20.79 0.51 3.74
N GLU A 197 21.19 1.30 2.73
CA GLU A 197 20.86 1.04 1.32
C GLU A 197 21.40 -0.31 0.85
N TYR A 198 22.63 -0.67 1.22
CA TYR A 198 23.22 -1.97 0.88
C TYR A 198 22.39 -3.13 1.43
N VAL A 199 22.00 -3.06 2.70
CA VAL A 199 21.19 -4.10 3.35
C VAL A 199 19.78 -4.16 2.75
N GLN A 200 19.18 -3.01 2.45
CA GLN A 200 17.89 -2.93 1.75
C GLN A 200 17.92 -3.66 0.41
N ASN A 201 18.92 -3.38 -0.43
CA ASN A 201 19.09 -4.04 -1.72
C ASN A 201 19.36 -5.55 -1.56
N ARG A 202 20.10 -5.97 -0.53
CA ARG A 202 20.34 -7.40 -0.22
C ARG A 202 19.07 -8.14 0.22
N LEU A 203 18.12 -7.43 0.84
CA LEU A 203 16.84 -8.00 1.29
C LEU A 203 15.84 -8.23 0.17
N ILE A 204 15.90 -7.43 -0.90
CA ILE A 204 15.09 -7.65 -2.11
C ILE A 204 15.29 -9.07 -2.65
N GLY A 205 16.49 -9.62 -2.48
CA GLY A 205 16.83 -10.97 -2.91
C GLY A 205 17.35 -11.00 -4.34
N PRO A 206 17.25 -12.16 -5.02
CA PRO A 206 17.75 -12.33 -6.37
C PRO A 206 17.04 -11.40 -7.36
N VAL A 207 17.82 -10.65 -8.15
CA VAL A 207 17.33 -9.69 -9.15
C VAL A 207 17.76 -10.09 -10.56
N THR A 208 16.91 -9.76 -11.52
CA THR A 208 17.16 -9.93 -12.94
C THR A 208 17.63 -8.60 -13.54
N VAL A 209 18.80 -8.59 -14.17
CA VAL A 209 19.40 -7.36 -14.73
C VAL A 209 19.18 -7.31 -16.23
N ILE A 210 18.64 -6.21 -16.75
CA ILE A 210 18.47 -5.95 -18.19
C ILE A 210 19.49 -4.91 -18.63
N LEU A 211 20.27 -5.28 -19.66
CA LEU A 211 21.32 -4.45 -20.26
C LEU A 211 21.13 -4.36 -21.77
N THR A 212 21.53 -3.23 -22.34
CA THR A 212 21.71 -3.08 -23.79
C THR A 212 23.13 -3.47 -24.19
N GLN A 213 23.26 -4.16 -25.33
CA GLN A 213 24.54 -4.48 -25.93
C GLN A 213 25.26 -3.20 -26.40
N GLY A 214 26.52 -3.02 -25.99
CA GLY A 214 27.45 -2.01 -26.48
C GLY A 214 27.84 -2.14 -27.94
N ARG A 215 28.55 -1.13 -28.45
CA ARG A 215 29.10 -1.19 -29.81
C ARG A 215 30.21 -2.22 -29.88
N ASN A 216 30.16 -3.06 -30.91
CA ASN A 216 31.21 -4.01 -31.22
C ASN A 216 32.43 -3.27 -31.79
N ASN A 217 33.55 -3.27 -31.06
CA ASN A 217 34.85 -2.92 -31.63
C ASN A 217 35.42 -4.22 -32.19
N LYS A 218 35.51 -4.34 -33.52
CA LYS A 218 35.89 -5.55 -34.26
C LYS A 218 37.25 -6.18 -33.87
N ASP A 219 38.05 -5.53 -33.02
CA ASP A 219 39.44 -5.87 -32.71
C ASP A 219 39.67 -6.40 -31.29
N GLU A 220 38.64 -6.61 -30.46
CA GLU A 220 38.85 -7.01 -29.07
C GLU A 220 38.62 -8.52 -28.84
N ASP A 221 39.69 -9.25 -28.52
CA ASP A 221 39.66 -10.66 -28.15
C ASP A 221 39.06 -10.84 -26.74
N CYS A 222 37.98 -11.61 -26.65
CA CYS A 222 37.27 -11.91 -25.41
C CYS A 222 38.16 -12.62 -24.38
N GLU A 223 39.05 -13.51 -24.82
CA GLU A 223 39.93 -14.25 -23.90
C GLU A 223 40.96 -13.29 -23.28
N ALA A 224 41.48 -12.34 -24.05
CA ALA A 224 42.38 -11.29 -23.55
C ALA A 224 41.68 -10.37 -22.53
N LEU A 225 40.38 -10.09 -22.69
CA LEU A 225 39.61 -9.29 -21.72
C LEU A 225 39.40 -10.06 -20.40
N ILE A 226 39.14 -11.37 -20.48
CA ILE A 226 39.03 -12.25 -19.30
C ILE A 226 40.35 -12.26 -18.52
N GLU A 227 41.48 -12.45 -19.22
CA GLU A 227 42.81 -12.46 -18.59
C GLU A 227 43.15 -11.14 -17.90
N LYS A 228 42.84 -10.00 -18.53
CA LYS A 228 43.03 -8.67 -17.94
C LYS A 228 42.31 -8.50 -16.60
N ILE A 229 41.06 -8.94 -16.52
CA ILE A 229 40.26 -8.86 -15.30
C ILE A 229 40.81 -9.84 -14.24
N LYS A 230 41.17 -11.07 -14.63
CA LYS A 230 41.81 -12.05 -13.73
C LYS A 230 43.11 -11.52 -13.13
N ASN A 231 43.85 -10.70 -13.89
CA ASN A 231 45.09 -10.07 -13.45
C ASN A 231 44.88 -8.80 -12.59
N GLY A 232 43.64 -8.49 -12.20
CA GLY A 232 43.33 -7.41 -11.25
C GLY A 232 43.24 -6.02 -11.88
N GLU A 233 42.91 -5.93 -13.17
CA GLU A 233 42.61 -4.63 -13.80
C GLU A 233 41.41 -3.95 -13.10
N ARG A 234 41.49 -2.63 -12.93
CA ARG A 234 40.47 -1.86 -12.19
C ARG A 234 39.13 -1.87 -12.96
N ILE A 235 38.04 -2.00 -12.22
CA ILE A 235 36.66 -2.06 -12.74
C ILE A 235 36.35 -0.89 -13.67
N ASP A 236 36.80 0.31 -13.32
CA ASP A 236 36.58 1.55 -14.08
C ASP A 236 37.16 1.53 -15.49
N LYS A 237 38.07 0.59 -15.79
CA LYS A 237 38.65 0.36 -17.12
C LYS A 237 37.93 -0.71 -17.96
N LEU A 238 37.01 -1.45 -17.35
CA LEU A 238 36.26 -2.51 -18.03
C LEU A 238 35.11 -1.94 -18.87
N ARG A 239 34.49 -2.79 -19.69
CA ARG A 239 33.32 -2.40 -20.48
C ARG A 239 32.08 -2.20 -19.58
N PRO A 240 31.14 -1.31 -19.96
CA PRO A 240 29.91 -1.06 -19.21
C PRO A 240 29.14 -2.32 -18.82
N GLU A 241 29.09 -3.32 -19.71
CA GLU A 241 28.35 -4.57 -19.53
C GLU A 241 28.91 -5.45 -18.39
N VAL A 242 30.17 -5.25 -18.01
CA VAL A 242 30.80 -5.92 -16.84
C VAL A 242 30.80 -5.00 -15.62
N GLN A 243 30.97 -3.69 -15.84
CA GLN A 243 30.95 -2.69 -14.78
C GLN A 243 29.61 -2.57 -14.08
N VAL A 244 28.52 -2.53 -14.83
CA VAL A 244 27.17 -2.32 -14.30
C VAL A 244 26.75 -3.45 -13.35
N PRO A 245 26.86 -4.75 -13.70
CA PRO A 245 26.64 -5.83 -12.74
C PRO A 245 27.53 -5.72 -11.49
N THR A 246 28.78 -5.28 -11.63
CA THR A 246 29.67 -5.05 -10.48
C THR A 246 29.14 -3.92 -9.59
N LEU A 247 28.66 -2.82 -10.16
CA LEU A 247 28.09 -1.69 -9.43
C LEU A 247 26.83 -2.10 -8.66
N PHE A 248 25.94 -2.90 -9.27
CA PHE A 248 24.78 -3.44 -8.58
C PHE A 248 25.17 -4.36 -7.41
N LYS A 249 26.15 -5.24 -7.60
CA LYS A 249 26.67 -6.09 -6.51
C LYS A 249 27.27 -5.24 -5.38
N ASN A 250 28.00 -4.18 -5.71
CA ASN A 250 28.56 -3.24 -4.74
C ASN A 250 27.48 -2.44 -4.00
N ALA A 251 26.32 -2.22 -4.64
CA ALA A 251 25.14 -1.62 -4.02
C ALA A 251 24.33 -2.60 -3.17
N GLY A 252 24.69 -3.89 -3.13
CA GLY A 252 24.07 -4.92 -2.27
C GLY A 252 23.10 -5.86 -2.98
N PHE A 253 22.88 -5.71 -4.28
CA PHE A 253 21.98 -6.59 -5.04
C PHE A 253 22.58 -7.98 -5.27
N GLU A 254 21.72 -9.01 -5.22
CA GLU A 254 22.05 -10.39 -5.59
C GLU A 254 21.63 -10.64 -7.03
N ILE A 255 22.59 -10.72 -7.97
CA ILE A 255 22.24 -10.92 -9.38
C ILE A 255 21.94 -12.39 -9.62
N LYS A 256 20.72 -12.69 -10.11
CA LYS A 256 20.28 -14.03 -10.51
C LYS A 256 20.71 -14.35 -11.94
N GLU A 257 20.40 -13.44 -12.86
CA GLU A 257 20.62 -13.59 -14.29
C GLU A 257 20.63 -12.23 -15.01
N VAL A 258 21.18 -12.24 -16.23
CA VAL A 258 21.33 -11.03 -17.05
C VAL A 258 20.68 -11.22 -18.41
N HIS A 259 19.75 -10.33 -18.77
CA HIS A 259 19.14 -10.28 -20.09
C HIS A 259 19.79 -9.17 -20.91
N PHE A 260 20.30 -9.54 -22.08
CA PHE A 260 20.84 -8.59 -23.04
C PHE A 260 19.82 -8.30 -24.13
N ILE A 261 19.60 -7.01 -24.39
CA ILE A 261 18.98 -6.52 -25.62
C ILE A 261 20.08 -6.40 -26.66
N VAL A 262 20.02 -7.27 -27.66
CA VAL A 262 21.09 -7.53 -28.62
C VAL A 262 20.69 -7.00 -29.99
N PHE A 263 21.62 -6.29 -30.63
CA PHE A 263 21.44 -5.68 -31.95
C PHE A 263 22.34 -6.39 -32.98
N PRO A 264 21.96 -6.43 -34.26
CA PRO A 264 22.76 -7.08 -35.29
C PRO A 264 24.14 -6.40 -35.44
N ASP A 265 25.21 -7.20 -35.42
CA ASP A 265 26.61 -6.74 -35.59
C ASP A 265 26.90 -6.32 -37.05
N ASP A 266 26.14 -6.87 -38.00
CA ASP A 266 26.25 -6.61 -39.45
C ASP A 266 24.90 -6.82 -40.17
N ASP A 267 24.88 -6.52 -41.48
CA ASP A 267 23.70 -6.66 -42.33
C ASP A 267 23.17 -8.11 -42.44
N ASN A 268 24.00 -9.10 -42.11
CA ASN A 268 23.63 -10.52 -42.12
C ASN A 268 23.01 -10.98 -40.80
N LYS A 269 22.70 -10.05 -39.87
CA LYS A 269 22.17 -10.36 -38.54
C LYS A 269 23.08 -11.29 -37.75
N ASN A 270 24.39 -11.06 -37.82
CA ASN A 270 25.34 -11.75 -36.97
C ASN A 270 25.29 -11.18 -35.53
N TYR A 271 25.49 -12.03 -34.53
CA TYR A 271 25.38 -11.67 -33.09
C TYR A 271 26.56 -12.19 -32.27
N GLN A 272 27.74 -12.25 -32.89
CA GLN A 272 28.96 -12.81 -32.29
C GLN A 272 29.38 -12.10 -31.01
N PHE A 273 29.07 -10.81 -30.88
CA PHE A 273 29.45 -10.05 -29.69
C PHE A 273 28.72 -10.51 -28.42
N TYR A 274 27.49 -11.02 -28.53
CA TYR A 274 26.78 -11.58 -27.38
C TYR A 274 27.49 -12.81 -26.79
N GLU A 275 28.10 -13.67 -27.62
CA GLU A 275 28.80 -14.86 -27.13
C GLU A 275 29.99 -14.49 -26.24
N CYS A 276 30.65 -13.37 -26.54
CA CYS A 276 31.67 -12.76 -25.69
C CYS A 276 31.12 -12.33 -24.33
N LEU A 277 30.01 -11.58 -24.34
CA LEU A 277 29.35 -11.08 -23.13
C LEU A 277 28.87 -12.24 -22.25
N ASN A 278 28.29 -13.27 -22.84
CA ASN A 278 27.85 -14.47 -22.15
C ASN A 278 29.02 -15.16 -21.41
N LYS A 279 30.16 -15.35 -22.09
CA LYS A 279 31.37 -15.89 -21.45
C LYS A 279 31.84 -15.03 -20.28
N LEU A 280 31.94 -13.71 -20.47
CA LEU A 280 32.39 -12.77 -19.45
C LEU A 280 31.50 -12.83 -18.21
N ILE A 281 30.18 -12.71 -18.39
CA ILE A 281 29.24 -12.70 -17.26
C ILE A 281 29.26 -14.03 -16.51
N LYS A 282 29.32 -15.15 -17.25
CA LYS A 282 29.41 -16.48 -16.65
C LYS A 282 30.70 -16.66 -15.82
N GLU A 283 31.84 -16.20 -16.33
CA GLU A 283 33.14 -16.33 -15.64
C GLU A 283 33.23 -15.44 -14.39
N PHE A 284 32.76 -14.19 -14.46
CA PHE A 284 32.92 -13.22 -13.36
C PHE A 284 31.81 -13.25 -12.30
N PHE A 285 30.60 -13.61 -12.69
CA PHE A 285 29.44 -13.59 -11.80
C PHE A 285 28.83 -14.97 -11.57
N GLY A 286 29.14 -15.97 -12.38
CA GLY A 286 28.56 -17.32 -12.26
C GLY A 286 27.06 -17.37 -12.60
N VAL A 287 26.53 -16.34 -13.27
CA VAL A 287 25.09 -16.21 -13.57
C VAL A 287 24.76 -16.57 -15.01
N LYS A 288 23.51 -16.93 -15.26
CA LYS A 288 23.00 -17.19 -16.61
C LYS A 288 22.79 -15.88 -17.37
N THR A 289 22.92 -15.95 -18.69
CA THR A 289 22.56 -14.84 -19.56
C THR A 289 21.56 -15.26 -20.64
N TYR A 290 20.75 -14.32 -21.10
CA TYR A 290 19.80 -14.53 -22.20
C TYR A 290 19.93 -13.40 -23.21
N LYS A 291 19.72 -13.69 -24.48
CA LYS A 291 19.69 -12.70 -25.57
C LYS A 291 18.27 -12.48 -26.06
N HIS A 292 17.95 -11.21 -26.30
CA HIS A 292 16.74 -10.76 -26.96
C HIS A 292 17.12 -9.97 -28.20
N LEU A 293 16.80 -10.52 -29.36
CA LEU A 293 17.24 -9.97 -30.64
C LEU A 293 16.29 -8.85 -31.08
N ILE A 294 16.83 -7.66 -31.34
CA ILE A 294 16.09 -6.51 -31.85
C ILE A 294 16.64 -6.16 -33.24
N ASP A 295 15.77 -6.04 -34.25
CA ASP A 295 16.16 -5.62 -35.60
C ASP A 295 16.33 -4.09 -35.65
N TYR A 296 17.36 -3.59 -34.96
CA TYR A 296 17.71 -2.17 -34.93
C TYR A 296 18.88 -1.90 -35.86
N LYS A 297 18.73 -0.89 -36.73
CA LYS A 297 19.80 -0.36 -37.58
C LYS A 297 19.83 1.17 -37.48
N PRO A 298 20.95 1.79 -37.09
CA PRO A 298 21.04 3.25 -36.92
C PRO A 298 20.82 4.06 -38.19
N ASP A 299 21.05 3.44 -39.36
CA ASP A 299 20.98 4.03 -40.70
C ASP A 299 19.68 3.71 -41.45
N ASP A 300 18.77 2.94 -40.83
CA ASP A 300 17.46 2.57 -41.36
C ASP A 300 16.37 3.15 -40.45
N GLN A 301 15.66 4.17 -40.93
CA GLN A 301 14.69 4.92 -40.16
C GLN A 301 13.50 4.06 -39.70
N GLU A 302 13.00 3.17 -40.56
CA GLU A 302 11.85 2.31 -40.26
C GLU A 302 12.22 1.32 -39.16
N LYS A 303 13.37 0.64 -39.31
CA LYS A 303 13.89 -0.30 -38.30
C LYS A 303 14.24 0.38 -36.98
N ALA A 304 14.74 1.61 -37.03
CA ALA A 304 14.98 2.39 -35.83
C ALA A 304 13.68 2.61 -35.05
N TYR A 305 12.60 3.04 -35.71
CA TYR A 305 11.31 3.26 -35.05
C TYR A 305 10.66 1.97 -34.57
N ASP A 306 10.72 0.90 -35.36
CA ASP A 306 10.21 -0.43 -34.99
C ASP A 306 10.89 -1.02 -33.76
N SER A 307 12.18 -0.71 -33.58
CA SER A 307 12.95 -1.23 -32.44
C SER A 307 12.35 -0.83 -31.09
N THR A 308 11.65 0.32 -31.00
CA THR A 308 10.98 0.75 -29.76
C THR A 308 9.89 -0.25 -29.34
N ASN A 309 9.00 -0.63 -30.26
CA ASN A 309 7.94 -1.59 -30.00
C ASN A 309 8.50 -2.98 -29.67
N GLN A 310 9.58 -3.39 -30.35
CA GLN A 310 10.24 -4.67 -30.07
C GLN A 310 10.86 -4.70 -28.67
N ILE A 311 11.57 -3.62 -28.28
CA ILE A 311 12.15 -3.47 -26.94
C ILE A 311 11.06 -3.52 -25.87
N TRP A 312 9.97 -2.77 -26.05
CA TRP A 312 8.90 -2.70 -25.07
C TRP A 312 8.19 -4.05 -24.88
N LYS A 313 7.95 -4.81 -25.96
CA LYS A 313 7.43 -6.19 -25.88
C LYS A 313 8.34 -7.11 -25.07
N VAL A 314 9.66 -7.05 -25.31
CA VAL A 314 10.64 -7.83 -24.54
C VAL A 314 10.61 -7.44 -23.05
N LEU A 315 10.54 -6.14 -22.75
CA LEU A 315 10.47 -5.66 -21.37
C LEU A 315 9.19 -6.12 -20.67
N ASP A 316 8.04 -6.08 -21.34
CA ASP A 316 6.77 -6.59 -20.81
C ASP A 316 6.83 -8.10 -20.52
N GLU A 317 7.45 -8.88 -21.40
CA GLU A 317 7.60 -10.33 -21.19
C GLU A 317 8.48 -10.67 -20.00
N ILE A 318 9.58 -9.95 -19.81
CA ILE A 318 10.49 -10.15 -18.68
C ILE A 318 9.84 -9.68 -17.38
N THR A 319 9.29 -8.47 -17.37
CA THR A 319 8.75 -7.84 -16.15
C THR A 319 7.44 -8.45 -15.66
N LYS A 320 6.73 -9.21 -16.50
CA LYS A 320 5.58 -10.04 -16.08
C LYS A 320 5.99 -11.36 -15.41
N LYS A 321 7.17 -11.89 -15.74
CA LYS A 321 7.67 -13.17 -15.22
C LYS A 321 8.55 -13.02 -13.99
N GLU A 322 9.28 -11.91 -13.92
CA GLU A 322 10.27 -11.64 -12.89
C GLU A 322 9.78 -10.50 -11.98
N SER A 323 9.70 -10.72 -10.67
CA SER A 323 9.23 -9.71 -9.71
C SER A 323 10.23 -8.58 -9.52
N ASN A 324 11.53 -8.89 -9.50
CA ASN A 324 12.62 -7.94 -9.21
C ASN A 324 13.53 -7.72 -10.42
N VAL A 325 13.26 -6.67 -11.19
CA VAL A 325 14.01 -6.33 -12.42
C VAL A 325 14.76 -5.01 -12.25
N LEU A 326 16.06 -5.01 -12.58
CA LEU A 326 16.90 -3.82 -12.67
C LEU A 326 17.21 -3.52 -14.13
N ILE A 327 16.93 -2.31 -14.58
CA ILE A 327 17.13 -1.90 -15.97
C ILE A 327 18.25 -0.86 -16.02
N ASP A 328 19.32 -1.13 -16.75
CA ASP A 328 20.42 -0.18 -16.94
C ASP A 328 20.61 0.19 -18.41
N ILE A 329 20.73 1.48 -18.67
CA ILE A 329 20.78 2.07 -20.02
C ILE A 329 22.18 2.56 -20.42
N THR A 330 23.22 2.16 -19.68
CA THR A 330 24.60 2.63 -19.92
C THR A 330 25.16 2.13 -21.24
N GLY A 331 24.88 0.87 -21.59
CA GLY A 331 25.41 0.22 -22.78
C GLY A 331 24.72 0.65 -24.09
N GLY A 332 25.40 0.47 -25.21
CA GLY A 332 24.78 0.46 -26.53
C GLY A 332 24.50 1.81 -27.20
N HIS A 333 23.54 1.78 -28.12
CA HIS A 333 23.14 2.96 -28.89
C HIS A 333 22.17 3.84 -28.10
N LYS A 334 22.28 5.16 -28.28
CA LYS A 334 21.44 6.15 -27.57
C LYS A 334 19.95 5.94 -27.79
N TYR A 335 19.53 5.62 -29.02
CA TYR A 335 18.12 5.49 -29.36
C TYR A 335 17.43 4.33 -28.61
N PRO A 336 17.94 3.09 -28.63
CA PRO A 336 17.47 2.04 -27.73
C PRO A 336 17.49 2.46 -26.25
N GLY A 337 18.56 3.10 -25.78
CA GLY A 337 18.62 3.63 -24.41
C GLY A 337 17.45 4.57 -24.06
N PHE A 338 17.05 5.46 -24.98
CA PHE A 338 15.85 6.29 -24.82
C PHE A 338 14.57 5.47 -24.81
N ALA A 339 14.44 4.44 -25.67
CA ALA A 339 13.28 3.56 -25.66
C ALA A 339 13.13 2.83 -24.31
N LEU A 340 14.23 2.32 -23.73
CA LEU A 340 14.24 1.73 -22.39
C LEU A 340 13.86 2.76 -21.31
N ALA A 341 14.46 3.95 -21.33
CA ALA A 341 14.19 4.98 -20.34
C ALA A 341 12.72 5.41 -20.36
N THR A 342 12.16 5.66 -21.55
CA THR A 342 10.75 6.02 -21.72
C THR A 342 9.82 4.91 -21.26
N TYR A 343 10.13 3.65 -21.56
CA TYR A 343 9.39 2.51 -21.02
C TYR A 343 9.37 2.53 -19.49
N CYS A 344 10.54 2.72 -18.86
CA CYS A 344 10.64 2.74 -17.41
C CYS A 344 9.83 3.87 -16.80
N LEU A 345 9.90 5.08 -17.37
CA LEU A 345 9.13 6.23 -16.90
C LEU A 345 7.62 6.02 -17.00
N LEU A 346 7.13 5.50 -18.13
CA LEU A 346 5.69 5.27 -18.36
C LEU A 346 5.13 4.10 -17.55
N ASN A 347 5.97 3.13 -17.18
CA ASN A 347 5.58 1.97 -16.38
C ASN A 347 5.99 2.12 -14.90
N GLN A 348 6.37 3.34 -14.47
CA GLN A 348 6.75 3.65 -13.08
C GLN A 348 7.84 2.69 -12.53
N LYS A 349 8.85 2.39 -13.35
CA LYS A 349 10.02 1.58 -12.98
C LYS A 349 11.26 2.48 -12.86
N ALA A 350 12.14 2.13 -11.91
CA ALA A 350 13.45 2.77 -11.83
C ALA A 350 14.35 2.26 -12.95
N PHE A 351 15.24 3.12 -13.46
CA PHE A 351 16.32 2.71 -14.34
C PHE A 351 17.64 3.31 -13.88
N TYR A 352 18.74 2.75 -14.38
CA TYR A 352 20.08 3.10 -13.93
C TYR A 352 20.97 3.52 -15.10
N TYR A 353 21.92 4.39 -14.80
CA TYR A 353 22.91 4.86 -15.76
C TYR A 353 24.24 5.13 -15.06
N LYS A 354 25.31 4.52 -15.54
CA LYS A 354 26.67 4.81 -15.08
C LYS A 354 27.23 5.99 -15.87
N GLN A 355 27.66 7.03 -15.17
CA GLN A 355 28.26 8.20 -15.81
C GLN A 355 29.70 7.89 -16.29
N ASP A 356 29.99 8.24 -17.54
CA ASP A 356 31.29 7.99 -18.18
C ASP A 356 32.47 8.52 -17.34
N LYS A 357 33.56 7.75 -17.28
CA LYS A 357 34.80 8.03 -16.53
C LYS A 357 34.64 8.20 -15.00
N THR A 358 33.47 7.89 -14.44
CA THR A 358 33.24 7.91 -13.00
C THR A 358 32.84 6.52 -12.50
N SER A 359 32.92 6.30 -11.18
CA SER A 359 32.30 5.16 -10.51
C SER A 359 30.86 5.45 -10.06
N VAL A 360 30.28 6.57 -10.51
CA VAL A 360 28.93 6.99 -10.10
C VAL A 360 27.90 6.25 -10.93
N HIS A 361 27.09 5.45 -10.24
CA HIS A 361 25.91 4.79 -10.78
C HIS A 361 24.68 5.56 -10.35
N LEU A 362 23.99 6.19 -11.30
CA LEU A 362 22.83 7.01 -11.03
C LEU A 362 21.57 6.17 -11.14
N LYS A 363 20.72 6.25 -10.11
CA LYS A 363 19.35 5.73 -10.12
C LYS A 363 18.41 6.85 -10.54
N PHE A 364 17.66 6.63 -11.60
CA PHE A 364 16.51 7.44 -11.95
C PHE A 364 15.28 6.84 -11.25
N PRO A 365 14.60 7.60 -10.38
CA PRO A 365 13.46 7.07 -9.64
C PRO A 365 12.26 6.84 -10.58
N PRO A 366 11.33 5.96 -10.18
CA PRO A 366 10.07 5.78 -10.89
C PRO A 366 9.21 7.03 -10.71
N PHE A 367 9.33 8.00 -11.60
CA PHE A 367 8.48 9.18 -11.58
C PHE A 367 7.04 8.80 -11.96
N PRO A 368 6.01 9.46 -11.38
CA PRO A 368 4.62 9.25 -11.75
C PRO A 368 4.30 9.94 -13.09
N ILE A 369 5.00 9.54 -14.15
CA ILE A 369 4.78 10.01 -15.51
C ILE A 369 3.82 9.05 -16.19
N GLY A 370 2.81 9.60 -16.85
CA GLY A 370 1.85 8.84 -17.62
C GLY A 370 1.44 9.58 -18.88
N TRP A 371 0.57 8.95 -19.66
CA TRP A 371 -0.03 9.58 -20.82
C TRP A 371 -0.96 10.71 -20.39
N ASN A 372 -1.00 11.78 -21.18
CA ASN A 372 -2.03 12.80 -21.01
C ASN A 372 -3.35 12.27 -21.60
N TYR A 373 -4.11 11.57 -20.77
CA TYR A 373 -5.39 10.97 -21.16
C TYR A 373 -6.45 12.00 -21.55
N GLU A 374 -6.38 13.23 -21.04
CA GLU A 374 -7.29 14.33 -21.40
C GLU A 374 -7.13 14.71 -22.87
N ILE A 375 -5.89 14.95 -23.31
CA ILE A 375 -5.59 15.23 -24.73
C ILE A 375 -6.02 14.06 -25.63
N ILE A 376 -5.83 12.81 -25.17
CA ILE A 376 -6.24 11.61 -25.91
C ILE A 376 -7.78 11.53 -26.00
N ASP A 377 -8.50 11.83 -24.92
CA ASP A 377 -9.96 11.80 -24.85
C ASP A 377 -10.59 12.83 -25.81
N GLU A 378 -10.10 14.08 -25.76
CA GLU A 378 -10.50 15.17 -26.65
C GLU A 378 -10.35 14.83 -28.14
N ASN A 379 -9.38 13.97 -28.46
CA ASN A 379 -9.02 13.59 -29.83
C ASN A 379 -9.30 12.10 -30.15
N SER A 380 -10.14 11.44 -29.34
CA SER A 380 -10.44 10.01 -29.44
C SER A 380 -10.90 9.59 -30.84
N GLN A 381 -11.69 10.42 -31.53
CA GLN A 381 -12.15 10.18 -32.90
C GLN A 381 -11.01 10.04 -33.92
N TYR A 382 -9.89 10.73 -33.71
CA TYR A 382 -8.70 10.61 -34.56
C TYR A 382 -7.87 9.39 -34.17
N MET A 383 -7.79 9.09 -32.87
CA MET A 383 -7.12 7.90 -32.35
C MET A 383 -7.76 6.62 -32.93
N ASP A 384 -9.08 6.52 -32.96
CA ASP A 384 -9.79 5.36 -33.54
C ASP A 384 -9.45 5.14 -35.02
N LYS A 385 -9.14 6.19 -35.79
CA LYS A 385 -8.78 6.09 -37.22
C LYS A 385 -7.38 5.51 -37.46
N ILE A 386 -6.49 5.68 -36.49
CA ILE A 386 -5.08 5.24 -36.53
C ILE A 386 -4.83 4.00 -35.65
N GLU A 387 -5.88 3.46 -35.02
CA GLU A 387 -5.81 2.27 -34.16
C GLU A 387 -5.24 1.06 -34.91
N ASN A 388 -4.27 0.40 -34.27
CA ASN A 388 -3.61 -0.83 -34.73
C ASN A 388 -2.97 -0.72 -36.14
N LYS A 389 -2.65 0.50 -36.59
CA LYS A 389 -2.01 0.73 -37.89
C LYS A 389 -0.55 1.11 -37.70
N HIS A 390 0.33 0.25 -38.20
CA HIS A 390 1.75 0.55 -38.30
C HIS A 390 2.02 1.66 -39.34
N THR A 391 1.26 1.67 -40.43
CA THR A 391 1.29 2.70 -41.46
C THR A 391 -0.11 3.28 -41.72
N ILE A 392 -0.15 4.57 -42.05
CA ILE A 392 -1.38 5.25 -42.47
C ILE A 392 -1.16 5.99 -43.80
N SER A 393 -2.26 6.21 -44.54
CA SER A 393 -2.21 6.99 -45.78
C SER A 393 -2.00 8.48 -45.49
N TYR A 394 -1.37 9.21 -46.41
CA TYR A 394 -1.23 10.67 -46.33
C TYR A 394 -2.58 11.40 -46.17
N GLY A 395 -3.64 10.91 -46.81
CA GLY A 395 -5.00 11.43 -46.64
C GLY A 395 -5.48 11.37 -45.19
N THR A 396 -5.18 10.28 -44.48
CA THR A 396 -5.47 10.16 -43.04
C THR A 396 -4.58 11.09 -42.22
N PHE A 397 -3.27 11.08 -42.49
CA PHE A 397 -2.28 11.90 -41.79
C PHE A 397 -2.58 13.41 -41.88
N SER A 398 -2.94 13.90 -43.06
CA SER A 398 -3.27 15.32 -43.29
C SER A 398 -4.47 15.82 -42.48
N MET A 399 -5.39 14.93 -42.09
CA MET A 399 -6.56 15.26 -41.26
C MET A 399 -6.25 15.25 -39.76
N LEU A 400 -5.10 14.72 -39.33
CA LEU A 400 -4.75 14.64 -37.92
C LEU A 400 -4.42 16.04 -37.35
N PRO A 401 -4.78 16.30 -36.08
CA PRO A 401 -4.21 17.39 -35.28
C PRO A 401 -2.68 17.33 -35.25
N GLU A 402 -2.02 18.48 -35.09
CA GLU A 402 -0.56 18.59 -35.18
C GLU A 402 0.17 17.66 -34.18
N PHE A 403 -0.28 17.63 -32.92
CA PHE A 403 0.34 16.77 -31.91
C PHE A 403 0.23 15.27 -32.25
N LEU A 404 -0.81 14.83 -33.00
CA LEU A 404 -0.92 13.45 -33.47
C LEU A 404 -0.04 13.21 -34.69
N LYS A 405 0.14 14.22 -35.57
CA LYS A 405 1.09 14.13 -36.69
C LYS A 405 2.53 13.94 -36.20
N ASP A 406 2.90 14.56 -35.08
CA ASP A 406 4.21 14.43 -34.45
C ASP A 406 4.54 12.99 -34.00
N LEU A 407 3.53 12.11 -33.91
CA LEU A 407 3.70 10.68 -33.63
C LEU A 407 4.03 9.85 -34.88
N PHE A 408 4.12 10.49 -36.04
CA PHE A 408 4.40 9.82 -37.31
C PHE A 408 5.57 10.44 -38.06
N ALA A 409 6.25 9.61 -38.85
CA ALA A 409 7.28 10.03 -39.79
C ALA A 409 6.85 9.68 -41.21
N LEU A 410 7.30 10.48 -42.17
CA LEU A 410 7.21 10.10 -43.57
C LEU A 410 8.23 9.00 -43.85
N SER A 411 7.77 7.92 -44.50
CA SER A 411 8.69 6.88 -45.00
C SER A 411 9.59 7.48 -46.08
N PRO A 412 10.91 7.24 -46.06
CA PRO A 412 11.80 7.65 -47.15
C PRO A 412 11.53 6.89 -48.46
N ASN A 413 10.95 5.68 -48.37
CA ASN A 413 10.88 4.72 -49.48
C ASN A 413 9.45 4.48 -50.01
N ASP A 414 8.41 4.92 -49.29
CA ASP A 414 7.00 4.71 -49.63
C ASP A 414 6.15 5.99 -49.48
N LEU A 415 4.96 6.02 -50.08
CA LEU A 415 3.93 7.07 -49.87
C LEU A 415 3.23 6.96 -48.51
N ASP A 416 3.66 5.99 -47.69
CA ASP A 416 3.07 5.69 -46.40
C ASP A 416 3.72 6.50 -45.28
N VAL A 417 2.91 6.75 -44.26
CA VAL A 417 3.29 7.48 -43.05
C VAL A 417 3.44 6.45 -41.92
N ILE A 418 4.64 6.32 -41.38
CA ILE A 418 5.03 5.30 -40.39
C ILE A 418 4.80 5.85 -38.99
N ASN A 419 4.16 5.04 -38.15
CA ASN A 419 3.99 5.36 -36.74
C ASN A 419 5.33 5.23 -35.97
N ILE A 420 5.75 6.32 -35.32
CA ILE A 420 6.97 6.40 -34.49
C ILE A 420 6.64 6.08 -33.01
N GLY A 421 5.39 6.25 -32.61
CA GLY A 421 4.92 6.08 -31.25
C GLY A 421 4.33 4.70 -30.95
N ALA A 422 4.31 4.34 -29.68
CA ALA A 422 3.59 3.16 -29.20
C ALA A 422 2.07 3.42 -29.14
N ILE A 423 1.45 3.86 -30.26
CA ILE A 423 0.02 4.24 -30.34
C ILE A 423 -0.89 3.12 -29.83
N GLU A 424 -0.59 1.87 -30.16
CA GLU A 424 -1.32 0.71 -29.65
C GLU A 424 -1.32 0.69 -28.11
N GLN A 425 -0.16 0.88 -27.48
CA GLN A 425 -0.06 0.93 -26.02
C GLN A 425 -0.74 2.17 -25.44
N ILE A 426 -0.60 3.35 -26.06
CA ILE A 426 -1.31 4.57 -25.65
C ILE A 426 -2.81 4.30 -25.59
N GLN A 427 -3.37 3.66 -26.61
CA GLN A 427 -4.79 3.35 -26.68
C GLN A 427 -5.22 2.29 -25.67
N GLN A 428 -4.44 1.23 -25.50
CA GLN A 428 -4.72 0.20 -24.50
C GLN A 428 -4.72 0.80 -23.09
N GLU A 429 -3.72 1.61 -22.76
CA GLU A 429 -3.62 2.29 -21.46
C GLU A 429 -4.72 3.34 -21.27
N TYR A 430 -5.06 4.12 -22.30
CA TYR A 430 -6.20 5.05 -22.26
C TYR A 430 -7.53 4.32 -22.04
N LYS A 431 -7.79 3.21 -22.75
CA LYS A 431 -9.01 2.41 -22.56
C LYS A 431 -9.12 1.83 -21.16
N LYS A 432 -7.99 1.48 -20.52
CA LYS A 432 -7.94 1.05 -19.11
C LYS A 432 -8.17 2.24 -18.17
N ALA A 433 -7.44 3.33 -18.36
CA ALA A 433 -7.49 4.52 -17.52
C ALA A 433 -8.87 5.19 -17.55
N ARG A 434 -9.53 5.25 -18.70
CA ARG A 434 -10.89 5.81 -18.84
C ARG A 434 -11.93 5.09 -17.99
N LYS A 435 -11.73 3.79 -17.71
CA LYS A 435 -12.65 3.00 -16.88
C LYS A 435 -12.38 3.13 -15.39
N LEU A 436 -11.16 3.48 -15.00
CA LEU A 436 -10.74 3.52 -13.60
C LEU A 436 -10.71 4.97 -13.11
N PRO A 437 -11.24 5.26 -11.90
CA PRO A 437 -11.05 6.57 -11.29
C PRO A 437 -9.54 6.84 -11.08
N PHE A 438 -9.14 8.12 -11.08
CA PHE A 438 -7.74 8.55 -10.90
C PHE A 438 -7.16 8.07 -9.55
N GLY A 439 -6.49 6.92 -9.57
CA GLY A 439 -6.04 6.19 -8.39
C GLY A 439 -7.20 5.48 -7.70
N HIS A 440 -6.99 4.20 -7.37
CA HIS A 440 -8.04 3.32 -6.83
C HIS A 440 -7.56 2.48 -5.63
N GLY A 441 -6.55 2.97 -4.88
CA GLY A 441 -6.04 2.27 -3.71
C GLY A 441 -5.21 1.02 -4.02
N ARG A 442 -4.55 0.97 -5.19
CA ARG A 442 -3.84 -0.22 -5.72
C ARG A 442 -2.93 -0.90 -4.70
N ASN A 443 -2.11 -0.13 -3.97
CA ASN A 443 -1.18 -0.67 -2.98
C ASN A 443 -1.87 -1.49 -1.88
N PHE A 444 -3.08 -1.10 -1.46
CA PHE A 444 -3.85 -1.86 -0.48
C PHE A 444 -4.43 -3.14 -1.10
N ILE A 445 -4.93 -3.06 -2.34
CA ILE A 445 -5.48 -4.20 -3.08
C ILE A 445 -4.39 -5.26 -3.31
N ASP A 446 -3.16 -4.85 -3.58
CA ASP A 446 -2.03 -5.78 -3.76
C ASP A 446 -1.68 -6.57 -2.48
N LEU A 447 -2.10 -6.12 -1.28
CA LEU A 447 -1.94 -6.88 -0.02
C LEU A 447 -2.76 -8.17 0.00
N ILE A 448 -3.77 -8.32 -0.87
CA ILE A 448 -4.60 -9.53 -0.97
C ILE A 448 -3.75 -10.74 -1.44
N ARG A 449 -2.74 -10.51 -2.30
CA ARG A 449 -1.82 -11.54 -2.84
C ARG A 449 -2.54 -12.74 -3.52
N ASP A 450 -3.72 -12.52 -4.06
CA ASP A 450 -4.51 -13.52 -4.81
C ASP A 450 -5.03 -12.89 -6.11
N GLU A 451 -4.55 -13.36 -7.26
CA GLU A 451 -4.83 -12.74 -8.55
C GLU A 451 -6.33 -12.70 -8.87
N LYS A 452 -7.09 -13.74 -8.50
CA LYS A 452 -8.53 -13.81 -8.79
C LYS A 452 -9.29 -12.78 -7.97
N MET A 453 -8.96 -12.65 -6.69
CA MET A 453 -9.54 -11.64 -5.80
C MET A 453 -9.18 -10.22 -6.24
N ILE A 454 -7.89 -9.97 -6.56
CA ILE A 454 -7.40 -8.68 -7.05
C ILE A 454 -8.12 -8.30 -8.35
N ASN A 455 -8.26 -9.23 -9.30
CA ASN A 455 -8.95 -8.99 -10.56
C ASN A 455 -10.43 -8.66 -10.32
N PHE A 456 -11.12 -9.39 -9.44
CA PHE A 456 -12.50 -9.09 -9.09
C PHE A 456 -12.67 -7.65 -8.56
N VAL A 457 -11.82 -7.24 -7.61
CA VAL A 457 -11.88 -5.88 -7.05
C VAL A 457 -11.64 -4.83 -8.15
N ASN A 458 -10.61 -5.01 -8.98
CA ASN A 458 -10.29 -4.07 -10.06
C ASN A 458 -11.38 -3.98 -11.14
N GLU A 459 -12.05 -5.09 -11.45
CA GLU A 459 -13.19 -5.10 -12.39
C GLU A 459 -14.42 -4.38 -11.81
N LYS A 460 -14.61 -4.42 -10.50
CA LYS A 460 -15.78 -3.87 -9.82
C LYS A 460 -15.68 -2.41 -9.43
N ILE A 461 -14.47 -1.91 -9.11
CA ILE A 461 -14.25 -0.50 -8.76
C ILE A 461 -14.89 0.48 -9.76
N PRO A 462 -14.75 0.33 -11.09
CA PRO A 462 -15.44 1.18 -12.06
C PRO A 462 -16.94 1.27 -11.82
N LEU A 463 -17.59 0.13 -11.56
CA LEU A 463 -19.04 0.07 -11.34
C LEU A 463 -19.44 0.75 -10.02
N TRP A 464 -18.72 0.46 -8.93
CA TRP A 464 -18.98 1.06 -7.63
C TRP A 464 -18.73 2.58 -7.66
N SER A 465 -17.67 3.01 -8.33
CA SER A 465 -17.32 4.43 -8.48
C SER A 465 -18.30 5.25 -9.30
N LEU A 466 -19.22 4.63 -10.04
CA LEU A 466 -20.28 5.29 -10.80
C LEU A 466 -21.58 5.42 -10.01
N ARG A 467 -21.68 4.80 -8.83
CA ARG A 467 -22.90 4.82 -8.02
C ARG A 467 -23.23 6.19 -7.43
N TRP A 468 -22.36 7.19 -7.48
CA TRP A 468 -22.79 8.58 -7.21
C TRP A 468 -23.92 9.07 -8.13
N ILE A 469 -24.12 8.43 -9.29
CA ILE A 469 -25.30 8.69 -10.13
C ILE A 469 -26.55 8.22 -9.35
N GLY A 470 -27.34 9.17 -8.85
CA GLY A 470 -28.51 8.90 -8.01
C GLY A 470 -28.33 9.26 -6.54
N ASP A 471 -27.28 10.02 -6.21
CA ASP A 471 -27.01 10.48 -4.85
C ASP A 471 -28.17 11.31 -4.24
N LEU A 472 -28.71 10.82 -3.12
CA LEU A 472 -29.78 11.49 -2.36
C LEU A 472 -29.28 12.48 -1.33
N ILE A 473 -27.96 12.58 -1.13
CA ILE A 473 -27.32 13.55 -0.25
C ILE A 473 -26.60 14.58 -1.14
N PRO A 474 -27.14 15.81 -1.35
CA PRO A 474 -26.62 16.79 -2.33
C PRO A 474 -25.19 17.33 -2.08
N GLU A 475 -24.51 16.81 -1.07
CA GLU A 475 -23.13 17.09 -0.69
C GLU A 475 -22.15 16.02 -1.20
N THR A 476 -22.61 14.78 -1.43
CA THR A 476 -21.76 13.60 -1.60
C THR A 476 -21.43 13.25 -3.06
N VAL A 477 -21.72 14.15 -4.01
CA VAL A 477 -21.43 13.92 -5.44
C VAL A 477 -19.93 13.67 -5.69
N GLU A 478 -19.04 14.19 -4.84
CA GLU A 478 -17.59 13.92 -4.85
C GLU A 478 -17.14 12.84 -3.83
N HIS A 479 -18.03 12.35 -2.96
CA HIS A 479 -17.73 11.38 -1.90
C HIS A 479 -17.23 10.07 -2.51
N SER A 480 -17.97 9.48 -3.45
CA SER A 480 -17.73 8.09 -3.87
C SER A 480 -16.40 7.82 -4.61
N GLN A 481 -15.86 8.77 -5.38
CA GLN A 481 -14.72 8.47 -6.26
C GLN A 481 -13.36 8.48 -5.54
N ARG A 482 -13.20 9.33 -4.51
CA ARG A 482 -11.91 9.51 -3.83
C ARG A 482 -11.92 9.02 -2.38
N HIS A 483 -13.07 8.87 -1.76
CA HIS A 483 -13.19 8.40 -0.38
C HIS A 483 -12.60 6.99 -0.21
N SER A 484 -13.07 5.99 -0.96
CA SER A 484 -12.57 4.62 -0.83
C SER A 484 -11.06 4.52 -1.10
N LYS A 485 -10.54 5.31 -2.05
CA LYS A 485 -9.11 5.45 -2.32
C LYS A 485 -8.35 5.95 -1.08
N ARG A 486 -8.81 7.04 -0.44
CA ARG A 486 -8.14 7.59 0.76
C ARG A 486 -8.15 6.59 1.92
N LEU A 487 -9.26 5.88 2.12
CA LEU A 487 -9.34 4.83 3.13
C LEU A 487 -8.32 3.72 2.86
N MET A 488 -8.19 3.28 1.60
CA MET A 488 -7.20 2.27 1.20
C MET A 488 -5.76 2.78 1.34
N GLU A 489 -5.47 4.04 1.00
CA GLU A 489 -4.15 4.65 1.17
C GLU A 489 -3.75 4.77 2.65
N PHE A 490 -4.70 5.16 3.50
CA PHE A 490 -4.50 5.20 4.94
C PHE A 490 -4.30 3.80 5.52
N GLY A 491 -5.15 2.84 5.14
CA GLY A 491 -5.05 1.43 5.51
C GLY A 491 -3.70 0.80 5.10
N PHE A 492 -3.22 1.07 3.90
CA PHE A 492 -1.91 0.59 3.44
C PHE A 492 -0.77 1.17 4.29
N ASN A 493 -0.85 2.46 4.63
CA ASN A 493 0.15 3.09 5.48
C ASN A 493 0.11 2.59 6.93
N LEU A 494 -1.06 2.19 7.45
CA LEU A 494 -1.14 1.50 8.74
C LEU A 494 -0.37 0.18 8.71
N VAL A 495 -0.58 -0.65 7.68
CA VAL A 495 0.13 -1.92 7.50
C VAL A 495 1.64 -1.67 7.36
N ARG A 496 2.05 -0.65 6.59
CA ARG A 496 3.46 -0.28 6.41
C ARG A 496 4.14 0.18 7.69
N ILE A 497 3.46 0.96 8.52
CA ILE A 497 4.03 1.52 9.76
C ILE A 497 4.00 0.52 10.91
N MET A 498 2.91 -0.22 11.07
CA MET A 498 2.78 -1.21 12.14
C MET A 498 3.49 -2.54 11.81
N GLY A 499 3.62 -2.86 10.53
CA GLY A 499 3.93 -4.20 10.05
C GLY A 499 2.68 -5.09 9.99
N GLU A 500 2.60 -5.94 8.97
CA GLU A 500 1.48 -6.83 8.71
C GLU A 500 1.11 -7.72 9.91
N GLU A 501 2.11 -8.31 10.57
CA GLU A 501 1.91 -9.15 11.77
C GLU A 501 1.21 -8.42 12.93
N ASN A 502 1.54 -7.14 13.16
CA ASN A 502 0.92 -6.36 14.23
C ASN A 502 -0.47 -5.87 13.81
N PHE A 503 -0.65 -5.54 12.53
CA PHE A 503 -1.92 -5.08 11.98
C PHE A 503 -2.98 -6.21 11.98
N LEU A 504 -2.57 -7.43 11.60
CA LEU A 504 -3.39 -8.64 11.54
C LEU A 504 -3.35 -9.50 12.80
N ASN A 505 -2.83 -8.97 13.92
CA ASN A 505 -2.79 -9.73 15.17
C ASN A 505 -4.21 -10.14 15.59
N GLY A 506 -4.43 -11.45 15.76
CA GLY A 506 -5.75 -12.04 16.03
C GLY A 506 -6.45 -12.61 14.80
N VAL A 507 -5.86 -12.48 13.59
CA VAL A 507 -6.33 -13.14 12.37
C VAL A 507 -5.55 -14.42 12.13
N ASP A 508 -6.26 -15.50 11.83
CA ASP A 508 -5.64 -16.75 11.39
C ASP A 508 -4.77 -16.50 10.14
N PRO A 509 -3.49 -16.96 10.11
CA PRO A 509 -2.62 -16.81 8.96
C PRO A 509 -3.23 -17.27 7.63
N ASP A 510 -4.08 -18.30 7.64
CA ASP A 510 -4.71 -18.86 6.44
C ASP A 510 -5.87 -17.98 5.91
N LEU A 511 -6.34 -17.02 6.71
CA LEU A 511 -7.43 -16.10 6.36
C LEU A 511 -6.96 -14.67 6.04
N ARG A 512 -5.64 -14.41 5.97
CA ARG A 512 -5.11 -13.06 5.73
C ARG A 512 -5.55 -12.46 4.41
N LYS A 513 -5.59 -13.27 3.34
CA LYS A 513 -6.04 -12.80 2.02
C LYS A 513 -7.55 -12.50 2.02
N GLU A 514 -8.36 -13.33 2.67
CA GLU A 514 -9.79 -13.09 2.86
C GLU A 514 -10.03 -11.82 3.68
N PHE A 515 -9.26 -11.58 4.73
CA PHE A 515 -9.32 -10.34 5.52
C PHE A 515 -9.09 -9.11 4.64
N TYR A 516 -7.99 -9.06 3.87
CA TYR A 516 -7.68 -7.92 3.01
C TYR A 516 -8.73 -7.75 1.90
N PHE A 517 -9.20 -8.85 1.32
CA PHE A 517 -10.25 -8.83 0.30
C PHE A 517 -11.55 -8.24 0.86
N ILE A 518 -12.02 -8.73 2.00
CA ILE A 518 -13.25 -8.24 2.65
C ILE A 518 -13.11 -6.76 2.97
N LEU A 519 -11.98 -6.34 3.56
CA LEU A 519 -11.76 -4.95 3.94
C LEU A 519 -11.67 -4.03 2.71
N ALA A 520 -10.98 -4.46 1.63
CA ALA A 520 -10.89 -3.70 0.38
C ALA A 520 -12.25 -3.53 -0.30
N VAL A 521 -13.06 -4.59 -0.36
CA VAL A 521 -14.42 -4.51 -0.91
C VAL A 521 -15.29 -3.62 -0.02
N ALA A 522 -15.28 -3.83 1.30
CA ALA A 522 -16.09 -3.05 2.23
C ALA A 522 -15.76 -1.55 2.19
N MET A 523 -14.48 -1.16 2.10
CA MET A 523 -14.07 0.24 1.91
C MET A 523 -14.69 0.88 0.66
N ASN A 524 -14.97 0.09 -0.39
CA ASN A 524 -15.60 0.60 -1.62
C ASN A 524 -17.13 0.62 -1.56
N VAL A 525 -17.76 -0.25 -0.77
CA VAL A 525 -19.24 -0.43 -0.79
C VAL A 525 -19.98 -0.02 0.48
N HIS A 526 -19.28 0.24 1.60
CA HIS A 526 -19.92 0.56 2.88
C HIS A 526 -20.69 1.88 2.88
N ASP A 527 -20.33 2.83 2.02
CA ASP A 527 -20.94 4.15 1.88
C ASP A 527 -21.60 4.32 0.50
N LEU A 528 -22.30 3.29 -0.01
CA LEU A 528 -23.08 3.36 -1.26
C LEU A 528 -24.60 3.46 -1.02
N GLY A 529 -25.03 3.31 0.23
CA GLY A 529 -26.44 3.36 0.63
C GLY A 529 -27.14 4.69 0.34
N HIS A 530 -26.38 5.77 0.13
CA HIS A 530 -26.91 7.10 -0.23
C HIS A 530 -27.64 7.15 -1.59
N THR A 531 -27.59 6.06 -2.35
CA THR A 531 -28.22 5.91 -3.68
C THR A 531 -29.53 5.14 -3.64
N VAL A 532 -29.87 4.57 -2.48
CA VAL A 532 -31.05 3.72 -2.30
C VAL A 532 -32.29 4.60 -2.10
N LEU A 533 -33.35 4.35 -2.88
CA LEU A 533 -34.57 5.18 -2.86
C LEU A 533 -35.55 4.83 -1.75
N ASN A 534 -35.53 3.58 -1.28
CA ASN A 534 -36.46 3.03 -0.30
C ASN A 534 -35.71 2.36 0.85
N TYR A 535 -36.18 2.57 2.08
CA TYR A 535 -35.71 1.84 3.24
C TYR A 535 -36.75 0.82 3.67
N THR A 536 -36.32 -0.42 3.95
CA THR A 536 -37.16 -1.45 4.56
C THR A 536 -36.75 -1.63 6.02
N THR A 537 -37.68 -1.46 6.96
CA THR A 537 -37.40 -1.70 8.38
C THR A 537 -37.27 -3.19 8.70
N ASP A 538 -36.71 -3.53 9.86
CA ASP A 538 -36.62 -4.92 10.34
C ASP A 538 -37.99 -5.60 10.58
N ASP A 539 -39.09 -4.83 10.59
CA ASP A 539 -40.46 -5.33 10.69
C ASP A 539 -41.13 -5.48 9.31
N GLY A 540 -40.39 -5.21 8.22
CA GLY A 540 -40.85 -5.34 6.84
C GLY A 540 -41.71 -4.17 6.35
N ILE A 541 -41.65 -3.01 7.01
CA ILE A 541 -42.32 -1.78 6.56
C ILE A 541 -41.37 -1.03 5.63
N GLU A 542 -41.82 -0.74 4.41
CA GLU A 542 -41.06 0.00 3.42
C GLU A 542 -41.52 1.46 3.32
N PHE A 543 -40.58 2.39 3.14
CA PHE A 543 -40.91 3.76 2.76
C PHE A 543 -39.82 4.43 1.92
N SER A 544 -40.26 5.39 1.10
CA SER A 544 -39.36 6.18 0.27
C SER A 544 -38.59 7.20 1.11
N ILE A 545 -37.26 7.14 1.01
CA ILE A 545 -36.32 8.06 1.66
C ILE A 545 -35.85 9.18 0.73
N ASP A 546 -36.31 9.18 -0.53
CA ASP A 546 -36.08 10.28 -1.46
C ASP A 546 -36.64 11.59 -0.89
N GLY A 547 -35.81 12.64 -0.90
CA GLY A 547 -36.09 13.93 -0.29
C GLY A 547 -35.89 13.99 1.23
N LEU A 548 -35.31 12.96 1.86
CA LEU A 548 -34.96 12.92 3.29
C LEU A 548 -33.44 12.76 3.52
N PRO A 549 -32.61 13.73 3.09
CA PRO A 549 -31.14 13.62 3.17
C PRO A 549 -30.59 13.37 4.59
N SER A 550 -31.22 13.87 5.66
CA SER A 550 -30.74 13.57 7.02
C SER A 550 -31.02 12.11 7.41
N VAL A 551 -32.15 11.56 6.98
CA VAL A 551 -32.49 10.14 7.17
C VAL A 551 -31.55 9.24 6.37
N VAL A 552 -31.28 9.59 5.11
CA VAL A 552 -30.31 8.87 4.26
C VAL A 552 -28.93 8.87 4.91
N ARG A 553 -28.46 10.04 5.39
CA ARG A 553 -27.17 10.17 6.11
C ARG A 553 -27.11 9.28 7.34
N ASP A 554 -28.18 9.17 8.11
CA ASP A 554 -28.18 8.40 9.35
C ASP A 554 -28.36 6.88 9.10
N LEU A 555 -29.01 6.51 7.99
CA LEU A 555 -29.25 5.12 7.55
C LEU A 555 -28.22 4.55 6.56
N HIS A 556 -27.26 5.32 6.02
CA HIS A 556 -26.45 4.87 4.89
C HIS A 556 -25.79 3.49 5.09
N SER A 557 -25.35 3.13 6.31
CA SER A 557 -24.79 1.80 6.60
C SER A 557 -25.81 0.67 6.47
N GLU A 558 -27.06 0.91 6.88
CA GLU A 558 -28.18 -0.02 6.71
C GLU A 558 -28.61 -0.11 5.25
N LEU A 559 -28.61 1.01 4.55
CA LEU A 559 -28.93 1.07 3.12
C LEU A 559 -27.86 0.36 2.29
N SER A 560 -26.57 0.52 2.62
CA SER A 560 -25.48 -0.22 1.99
C SER A 560 -25.63 -1.73 2.23
N TYR A 561 -26.00 -2.15 3.45
CA TYR A 561 -26.30 -3.56 3.74
C TYR A 561 -27.44 -4.09 2.86
N GLN A 562 -28.57 -3.38 2.79
CA GLN A 562 -29.72 -3.77 1.95
C GLN A 562 -29.38 -3.74 0.46
N LEU A 563 -28.56 -2.80 0.02
CA LEU A 563 -28.10 -2.69 -1.36
C LEU A 563 -27.25 -3.91 -1.75
N ILE A 564 -26.32 -4.34 -0.88
CA ILE A 564 -25.49 -5.52 -1.14
C ILE A 564 -26.34 -6.81 -1.10
N GLU A 565 -27.35 -6.87 -0.23
CA GLU A 565 -28.24 -8.03 -0.10
C GLU A 565 -29.16 -8.20 -1.32
N ASN A 566 -29.71 -7.08 -1.82
CA ASN A 566 -30.79 -7.09 -2.81
C ASN A 566 -30.32 -6.83 -4.25
N GLU A 567 -29.13 -6.25 -4.45
CA GLU A 567 -28.58 -5.98 -5.77
C GLU A 567 -27.37 -6.86 -6.13
N ASN A 568 -27.10 -6.89 -7.43
CA ASN A 568 -26.00 -7.61 -8.07
C ASN A 568 -24.62 -6.94 -7.88
N LEU A 569 -24.41 -6.22 -6.76
CA LEU A 569 -23.16 -5.48 -6.50
C LEU A 569 -21.92 -6.39 -6.51
N LEU A 570 -22.08 -7.61 -6.01
CA LEU A 570 -21.01 -8.61 -5.89
C LEU A 570 -21.02 -9.66 -7.01
N ASP A 571 -21.78 -9.48 -8.10
CA ASP A 571 -21.87 -10.45 -9.20
C ASP A 571 -20.49 -10.85 -9.75
N GLY A 572 -20.25 -12.15 -9.94
CA GLY A 572 -18.97 -12.65 -10.44
C GLY A 572 -17.95 -12.96 -9.35
N ILE A 573 -18.28 -12.70 -8.08
CA ILE A 573 -17.48 -13.16 -6.93
C ILE A 573 -17.38 -14.70 -6.92
N GLU A 574 -18.34 -15.39 -7.52
CA GLU A 574 -18.35 -16.85 -7.71
C GLU A 574 -17.18 -17.36 -8.59
N LYS A 575 -16.49 -16.47 -9.31
CA LYS A 575 -15.31 -16.83 -10.12
C LYS A 575 -14.02 -16.89 -9.30
N ILE A 576 -14.03 -16.38 -8.07
CA ILE A 576 -12.85 -16.33 -7.20
C ILE A 576 -12.48 -17.73 -6.71
N ASP A 577 -13.47 -18.51 -6.29
CA ASP A 577 -13.28 -19.83 -5.68
C ASP A 577 -14.41 -20.78 -6.13
N GLU A 578 -14.08 -22.06 -6.27
CA GLU A 578 -15.05 -23.10 -6.63
C GLU A 578 -15.91 -23.52 -5.42
N ASP A 579 -15.42 -23.28 -4.20
CA ASP A 579 -16.14 -23.54 -2.96
C ASP A 579 -17.28 -22.53 -2.75
N LYS A 580 -18.51 -22.98 -2.98
CA LYS A 580 -19.73 -22.21 -2.80
C LYS A 580 -19.96 -21.75 -1.36
N GLU A 581 -19.55 -22.54 -0.37
CA GLU A 581 -19.70 -22.17 1.04
C GLU A 581 -18.78 -21.00 1.37
N LYS A 582 -17.52 -21.07 0.92
CA LYS A 582 -16.56 -19.97 1.06
C LYS A 582 -17.03 -18.70 0.37
N ILE A 583 -17.58 -18.79 -0.85
CA ILE A 583 -18.17 -17.64 -1.54
C ILE A 583 -19.34 -17.05 -0.73
N ALA A 584 -20.21 -17.88 -0.15
CA ALA A 584 -21.29 -17.41 0.70
C ALA A 584 -20.76 -16.70 1.96
N LYS A 585 -19.73 -17.27 2.62
CA LYS A 585 -19.03 -16.63 3.75
C LYS A 585 -18.46 -15.28 3.36
N LEU A 586 -17.76 -15.17 2.22
CA LEU A 586 -17.21 -13.89 1.74
C LEU A 586 -18.30 -12.83 1.53
N LYS A 587 -19.38 -13.16 0.82
CA LYS A 587 -20.50 -12.22 0.60
C LYS A 587 -21.08 -11.73 1.92
N LYS A 588 -21.37 -12.65 2.84
CA LYS A 588 -22.00 -12.33 4.13
C LYS A 588 -21.07 -11.54 5.04
N ALA A 589 -19.77 -11.86 5.04
CA ALA A 589 -18.74 -11.12 5.75
C ALA A 589 -18.64 -9.67 5.25
N ILE A 590 -18.62 -9.45 3.93
CA ILE A 590 -18.62 -8.10 3.34
C ILE A 590 -19.83 -7.30 3.82
N MET A 591 -21.03 -7.89 3.78
CA MET A 591 -22.26 -7.25 4.25
C MET A 591 -22.16 -6.83 5.73
N TYR A 592 -21.65 -7.71 6.60
CA TYR A 592 -21.49 -7.40 8.02
C TYR A 592 -20.43 -6.33 8.26
N VAL A 593 -19.26 -6.42 7.65
CA VAL A 593 -18.20 -5.41 7.80
C VAL A 593 -18.70 -4.04 7.32
N SER A 594 -19.36 -3.98 6.16
CA SER A 594 -19.95 -2.74 5.63
C SER A 594 -21.02 -2.13 6.54
N LYS A 595 -21.81 -2.94 7.25
CA LYS A 595 -22.85 -2.46 8.16
C LYS A 595 -22.29 -1.92 9.48
N TYR A 596 -21.34 -2.63 10.08
CA TYR A 596 -20.92 -2.43 11.47
C TYR A 596 -19.83 -1.37 11.68
N HIS A 597 -19.53 -0.54 10.68
CA HIS A 597 -18.55 0.55 10.81
C HIS A 597 -19.06 1.76 11.61
N ARG A 598 -20.36 1.86 11.93
CA ARG A 598 -20.96 3.00 12.65
C ARG A 598 -20.94 2.85 14.17
N GLN A 599 -20.81 3.98 14.89
CA GLN A 599 -20.72 3.99 16.37
C GLN A 599 -21.92 3.38 17.11
N TYR A 600 -23.13 3.50 16.56
CA TYR A 600 -24.34 3.03 17.23
C TYR A 600 -24.54 1.51 17.15
N LEU A 601 -23.78 0.84 16.28
CA LEU A 601 -23.75 -0.61 16.17
C LEU A 601 -22.56 -1.16 16.97
N PRO A 602 -22.80 -1.93 18.04
CA PRO A 602 -21.73 -2.56 18.80
C PRO A 602 -21.14 -3.73 17.99
N ILE A 603 -19.83 -3.94 18.09
CA ILE A 603 -19.17 -5.08 17.46
C ILE A 603 -19.16 -6.26 18.43
N GLY A 604 -18.73 -6.05 19.69
CA GLY A 604 -18.81 -7.04 20.76
C GLY A 604 -20.06 -6.89 21.64
N GLU A 605 -20.47 -7.95 22.35
CA GLU A 605 -21.64 -7.93 23.24
C GLU A 605 -21.48 -6.99 24.45
N ASN A 606 -20.25 -6.83 24.94
CA ASN A 606 -19.94 -6.02 26.12
C ASN A 606 -19.76 -4.51 25.81
N GLU A 607 -20.04 -4.09 24.58
CA GLU A 607 -19.90 -2.70 24.16
C GLU A 607 -21.20 -1.91 24.41
N ASN A 608 -21.06 -0.70 24.97
CA ASN A 608 -22.18 0.22 25.17
C ASN A 608 -22.21 1.26 24.05
N PRO A 609 -23.00 1.06 22.97
CA PRO A 609 -23.05 2.00 21.86
C PRO A 609 -23.68 3.34 22.29
N SER A 610 -23.30 4.43 21.59
CA SER A 610 -24.00 5.70 21.77
C SER A 610 -25.41 5.59 21.19
N ARG A 611 -26.42 5.56 22.07
CA ARG A 611 -27.81 5.48 21.63
C ARG A 611 -28.24 6.84 21.09
N LYS A 612 -28.45 6.91 19.77
CA LYS A 612 -28.94 8.10 19.07
C LYS A 612 -30.44 8.00 18.87
N ASP A 613 -31.14 9.13 18.95
CA ASP A 613 -32.61 9.19 18.92
C ASP A 613 -33.20 8.65 17.60
N PHE A 614 -32.50 8.81 16.48
CA PHE A 614 -32.95 8.31 15.17
C PHE A 614 -33.16 6.79 15.15
N ILE A 615 -32.41 6.03 15.97
CA ILE A 615 -32.51 4.56 16.03
C ILE A 615 -33.91 4.16 16.45
N ASP A 616 -34.39 4.76 17.54
CA ASP A 616 -35.72 4.50 18.08
C ASP A 616 -36.80 5.06 17.16
N ASN A 617 -36.55 6.22 16.53
CA ASN A 617 -37.50 6.84 15.60
C ASN A 617 -37.68 6.06 14.29
N LEU A 618 -36.64 5.37 13.82
CA LEU A 618 -36.65 4.57 12.58
C LEU A 618 -36.84 3.07 12.83
N LYS A 619 -37.05 2.64 14.09
CA LYS A 619 -37.24 1.24 14.51
C LYS A 619 -36.07 0.32 14.11
N ILE A 620 -34.83 0.79 14.22
CA ILE A 620 -33.64 -0.02 13.90
C ILE A 620 -33.38 -1.01 15.05
N LYS A 621 -33.35 -2.32 14.76
CA LYS A 621 -33.00 -3.33 15.77
C LYS A 621 -31.49 -3.41 15.94
N ILE A 622 -30.99 -2.83 17.04
CA ILE A 622 -29.57 -2.93 17.41
C ILE A 622 -29.28 -4.35 17.92
N LYS A 623 -28.28 -4.98 17.31
CA LYS A 623 -27.68 -6.23 17.79
C LYS A 623 -26.18 -6.19 17.52
N SER A 624 -25.37 -6.71 18.44
CA SER A 624 -23.92 -6.78 18.24
C SER A 624 -23.55 -7.66 17.04
N LEU A 625 -22.40 -7.37 16.42
CA LEU A 625 -21.88 -8.22 15.35
C LEU A 625 -21.58 -9.63 15.86
N GLU A 626 -20.96 -9.74 17.04
CA GLU A 626 -20.69 -11.01 17.73
C GLU A 626 -21.96 -11.88 17.83
N ALA A 627 -23.05 -11.34 18.37
CA ALA A 627 -24.31 -12.08 18.51
C ALA A 627 -24.98 -12.41 17.16
N ARG A 628 -24.75 -11.61 16.10
CA ARG A 628 -25.21 -11.96 14.75
C ARG A 628 -24.42 -13.12 14.17
N LEU A 629 -23.11 -13.14 14.38
CA LEU A 629 -22.22 -14.19 13.89
C LEU A 629 -22.44 -15.51 14.63
N ASP A 630 -22.80 -15.47 15.91
CA ASP A 630 -23.13 -16.66 16.69
C ASP A 630 -24.47 -17.30 16.29
N GLU A 631 -25.37 -16.53 15.66
CA GLU A 631 -26.65 -17.03 15.13
C GLU A 631 -26.61 -17.39 13.65
N ASP A 632 -25.63 -16.88 12.90
CA ASP A 632 -25.53 -17.15 11.47
C ASP A 632 -24.96 -18.56 11.24
N GLU A 633 -25.72 -19.40 10.55
CA GLU A 633 -25.35 -20.79 10.24
C GLU A 633 -24.00 -20.92 9.51
N LEU A 634 -23.56 -19.89 8.77
CA LEU A 634 -22.25 -19.89 8.11
C LEU A 634 -21.08 -19.70 9.08
N PHE A 635 -21.29 -19.03 10.22
CA PHE A 635 -20.20 -18.56 11.09
C PHE A 635 -20.27 -19.10 12.52
N LYS A 636 -21.43 -19.59 12.98
CA LYS A 636 -21.63 -20.03 14.37
C LYS A 636 -20.55 -20.99 14.86
N ASP A 637 -20.13 -21.92 14.00
CA ASP A 637 -19.15 -22.97 14.29
C ASP A 637 -17.71 -22.62 13.83
N SER A 638 -17.47 -21.43 13.28
CA SER A 638 -16.16 -21.03 12.74
C SER A 638 -15.58 -19.83 13.49
N LYS A 639 -14.82 -20.14 14.54
CA LYS A 639 -14.23 -19.13 15.42
C LYS A 639 -13.31 -18.17 14.66
N GLU A 640 -12.47 -18.69 13.78
CA GLU A 640 -11.44 -17.96 13.04
C GLU A 640 -12.08 -16.91 12.10
N TRP A 641 -13.17 -17.28 11.41
CA TRP A 641 -13.94 -16.34 10.60
C TRP A 641 -14.61 -15.25 11.44
N LYS A 642 -15.16 -15.60 12.60
CA LYS A 642 -15.78 -14.62 13.50
C LYS A 642 -14.77 -13.58 13.97
N GLU A 643 -13.62 -14.03 14.46
CA GLU A 643 -12.53 -13.16 14.91
C GLU A 643 -12.02 -12.24 13.78
N MET A 644 -11.82 -12.80 12.58
CA MET A 644 -11.42 -12.04 11.39
C MET A 644 -12.46 -10.97 10.99
N ILE A 645 -13.75 -11.34 10.90
CA ILE A 645 -14.84 -10.42 10.50
C ILE A 645 -14.98 -9.28 11.50
N MET A 646 -14.94 -9.60 12.79
CA MET A 646 -14.99 -8.61 13.85
C MET A 646 -13.81 -7.65 13.74
N LEU A 647 -12.57 -8.16 13.60
CA LEU A 647 -11.40 -7.29 13.45
C LEU A 647 -11.47 -6.41 12.20
N ALA A 648 -11.95 -6.93 11.07
CA ALA A 648 -12.13 -6.15 9.84
C ALA A 648 -13.15 -5.01 10.02
N ALA A 649 -14.27 -5.25 10.71
CA ALA A 649 -15.24 -4.22 11.06
C ALA A 649 -14.65 -3.14 11.97
N ARG A 650 -13.82 -3.53 12.95
CA ARG A 650 -13.12 -2.59 13.85
C ARG A 650 -12.12 -1.72 13.10
N TRP A 651 -11.35 -2.31 12.18
CA TRP A 651 -10.43 -1.56 11.33
C TRP A 651 -11.17 -0.61 10.39
N LEU A 652 -12.23 -1.05 9.71
CA LEU A 652 -13.02 -0.17 8.84
C LEU A 652 -13.59 1.02 9.62
N LYS A 653 -14.16 0.78 10.81
CA LYS A 653 -14.68 1.83 11.71
C LYS A 653 -13.61 2.88 12.06
N PHE A 654 -12.40 2.44 12.40
CA PHE A 654 -11.31 3.36 12.70
C PHE A 654 -10.80 4.09 11.46
N ILE A 655 -10.59 3.38 10.34
CA ILE A 655 -10.08 3.95 9.10
C ILE A 655 -11.04 5.00 8.53
N ASP A 656 -12.34 4.71 8.49
CA ASP A 656 -13.38 5.64 8.03
C ASP A 656 -13.38 6.94 8.86
N SER A 657 -13.17 6.85 10.17
CA SER A 657 -13.10 8.04 11.05
C SER A 657 -11.94 8.99 10.77
N THR A 658 -10.95 8.55 9.99
CA THR A 658 -9.78 9.35 9.59
C THR A 658 -9.93 9.99 8.21
N ASP A 659 -11.09 9.85 7.56
CA ASP A 659 -11.34 10.51 6.28
C ASP A 659 -11.31 12.05 6.43
N VAL A 660 -10.64 12.68 5.47
CA VAL A 660 -10.52 14.14 5.36
C VAL A 660 -11.25 14.59 4.11
N GLN A 661 -11.90 15.76 4.15
CA GLN A 661 -12.66 16.29 3.02
C GLN A 661 -12.08 17.58 2.44
N SER A 662 -10.85 17.96 2.82
CA SER A 662 -10.19 19.17 2.33
C SER A 662 -9.92 19.18 0.83
N ASP A 663 -9.87 18.01 0.20
CA ASP A 663 -9.66 17.88 -1.25
C ASP A 663 -10.91 18.25 -2.08
N ARG A 664 -12.08 18.38 -1.44
CA ARG A 664 -13.32 18.88 -2.05
C ARG A 664 -13.31 20.38 -2.26
N THR A 665 -12.42 21.08 -1.56
CA THR A 665 -12.26 22.53 -1.70
C THR A 665 -11.13 22.80 -2.67
N VAL A 666 -11.52 22.84 -3.95
CA VAL A 666 -10.58 23.01 -5.08
C VAL A 666 -9.88 24.36 -5.00
N MET A 667 -10.63 25.43 -4.69
CA MET A 667 -10.14 26.81 -4.56
C MET A 667 -11.00 27.63 -3.59
N ASP A 668 -10.49 28.76 -3.10
CA ASP A 668 -11.25 29.67 -2.21
C ASP A 668 -12.53 30.18 -2.89
N GLU A 669 -12.48 30.43 -4.20
CA GLU A 669 -13.62 30.84 -5.03
C GLU A 669 -14.71 29.76 -5.08
N TYR A 670 -14.34 28.47 -5.15
CA TYR A 670 -15.29 27.36 -5.10
C TYR A 670 -16.05 27.38 -3.76
N THR A 671 -15.34 27.61 -2.65
CA THR A 671 -15.96 27.70 -1.32
C THR A 671 -16.96 28.84 -1.26
N GLN A 672 -16.62 30.01 -1.78
CA GLN A 672 -17.53 31.17 -1.82
C GLN A 672 -18.79 30.87 -2.64
N VAL A 673 -18.63 30.29 -3.83
CA VAL A 673 -19.76 29.90 -4.69
C VAL A 673 -20.62 28.84 -4.02
N ARG A 674 -20.03 27.84 -3.36
CA ARG A 674 -20.77 26.79 -2.65
C ARG A 674 -21.57 27.34 -1.47
N VAL A 675 -20.98 28.22 -0.66
CA VAL A 675 -21.67 28.89 0.45
C VAL A 675 -22.85 29.71 -0.06
N GLN A 676 -22.64 30.52 -1.11
CA GLN A 676 -23.70 31.32 -1.70
C GLN A 676 -24.82 30.45 -2.28
N ARG A 677 -24.46 29.40 -3.04
CA ARG A 677 -25.44 28.48 -3.62
C ARG A 677 -26.26 27.76 -2.56
N THR A 678 -25.61 27.31 -1.48
CA THR A 678 -26.30 26.66 -0.34
C THR A 678 -27.27 27.62 0.32
N LYS A 679 -26.88 28.89 0.49
CA LYS A 679 -27.76 29.93 1.00
C LYS A 679 -29.00 30.11 0.10
N ASP A 680 -28.80 30.29 -1.20
CA ASP A 680 -29.90 30.51 -2.16
C ASP A 680 -30.87 29.33 -2.17
N GLU A 681 -30.36 28.10 -2.08
CA GLU A 681 -31.18 26.89 -2.01
C GLU A 681 -32.01 26.81 -0.73
N ILE A 682 -31.41 27.12 0.43
CA ILE A 682 -32.16 27.17 1.71
C ILE A 682 -33.23 28.26 1.66
N GLU A 683 -32.91 29.43 1.12
CA GLU A 683 -33.87 30.54 1.00
C GLU A 683 -35.05 30.15 0.11
N SER A 684 -34.78 29.58 -1.07
CA SER A 684 -35.80 29.08 -1.99
C SER A 684 -36.69 28.02 -1.34
N LEU A 685 -36.11 27.04 -0.65
CA LEU A 685 -36.86 26.00 0.05
C LEU A 685 -37.72 26.59 1.18
N CYS A 686 -37.20 27.54 1.96
CA CYS A 686 -37.95 28.21 3.01
C CYS A 686 -39.16 28.98 2.45
N TYR A 687 -38.98 29.76 1.38
CA TYR A 687 -40.09 30.50 0.77
C TYR A 687 -41.16 29.57 0.18
N ASP A 688 -40.74 28.51 -0.51
CA ASP A 688 -41.65 27.50 -1.05
C ASP A 688 -42.40 26.75 0.07
N PHE A 689 -41.74 26.46 1.20
CA PHE A 689 -42.37 25.88 2.37
C PHE A 689 -43.47 26.80 2.92
N LEU A 690 -43.16 28.08 3.12
CA LEU A 690 -44.07 29.08 3.68
C LEU A 690 -45.28 29.35 2.76
N ALA A 691 -45.07 29.36 1.44
CA ALA A 691 -46.13 29.59 0.46
C ALA A 691 -47.16 28.45 0.43
N ASN A 692 -46.72 27.20 0.60
CA ASN A 692 -47.55 26.02 0.39
C ASN A 692 -48.08 25.36 1.67
N ASN A 693 -47.67 25.81 2.87
CA ASN A 693 -47.96 25.11 4.13
C ASN A 693 -48.54 26.00 5.24
N SER A 694 -49.33 27.02 4.90
CA SER A 694 -49.90 28.02 5.84
C SER A 694 -51.01 27.52 6.80
N MET A 695 -51.13 26.20 7.03
CA MET A 695 -52.15 25.63 7.92
C MET A 695 -51.80 25.79 9.41
N LEU A 696 -52.83 25.99 10.25
CA LEU A 696 -52.72 26.09 11.73
C LEU A 696 -52.01 24.89 12.38
N SER A 697 -52.11 23.69 11.81
CA SER A 697 -51.45 22.48 12.33
C SER A 697 -49.92 22.49 12.16
N LYS A 698 -49.35 23.46 11.41
CA LYS A 698 -47.91 23.55 11.08
C LYS A 698 -47.23 24.82 11.63
N LEU A 699 -47.87 25.51 12.57
CA LEU A 699 -47.40 26.78 13.15
C LEU A 699 -46.00 26.67 13.78
N ASP A 700 -45.74 25.59 14.52
CA ASP A 700 -44.45 25.35 15.21
C ASP A 700 -43.29 25.19 14.20
N MET A 701 -43.50 24.42 13.13
CA MET A 701 -42.52 24.29 12.03
C MET A 701 -42.31 25.63 11.31
N THR A 702 -43.39 26.36 11.05
CA THR A 702 -43.35 27.68 10.40
C THR A 702 -42.48 28.67 11.17
N GLU A 703 -42.56 28.68 12.50
CA GLU A 703 -41.70 29.53 13.35
C GLU A 703 -40.21 29.17 13.19
N ARG A 704 -39.86 27.87 13.16
CA ARG A 704 -38.48 27.42 12.95
C ARG A 704 -37.96 27.78 11.56
N ILE A 705 -38.78 27.69 10.52
CA ILE A 705 -38.42 28.13 9.16
C ILE A 705 -38.16 29.65 9.12
N LEU A 706 -38.98 30.46 9.79
CA LEU A 706 -38.72 31.90 9.90
C LEU A 706 -37.43 32.22 10.68
N LYS A 707 -37.12 31.46 11.74
CA LYS A 707 -35.84 31.56 12.45
C LYS A 707 -34.66 31.20 11.54
N THR A 708 -34.80 30.16 10.72
CA THR A 708 -33.80 29.73 9.72
C THR A 708 -33.46 30.90 8.79
N LEU A 709 -34.47 31.51 8.15
CA LEU A 709 -34.27 32.70 7.29
C LEU A 709 -33.59 33.87 8.01
N LYS A 710 -33.97 34.12 9.27
CA LYS A 710 -33.37 35.18 10.10
C LYS A 710 -31.89 34.93 10.37
N TYR A 711 -31.50 33.69 10.72
CA TYR A 711 -30.10 33.35 11.01
C TYR A 711 -29.26 33.22 9.74
N LEU A 712 -29.84 32.73 8.65
CA LEU A 712 -29.23 32.68 7.32
C LEU A 712 -28.86 34.09 6.83
N ASN A 713 -29.78 35.05 6.95
CA ASN A 713 -29.52 36.45 6.59
C ASN A 713 -28.45 37.13 7.44
N LYS A 714 -28.35 36.74 8.71
CA LYS A 714 -27.30 37.22 9.63
C LYS A 714 -25.98 36.46 9.50
N GLN A 715 -25.91 35.43 8.66
CA GLN A 715 -24.77 34.52 8.54
C GLN A 715 -24.33 33.93 9.90
N ASN A 716 -25.29 33.63 10.78
CA ASN A 716 -25.01 33.04 12.08
C ASN A 716 -25.12 31.51 12.00
N TRP A 717 -24.05 30.86 11.53
CA TRP A 717 -24.02 29.41 11.27
C TRP A 717 -24.27 28.55 12.49
N LYS A 718 -23.81 28.98 13.67
CA LYS A 718 -24.05 28.25 14.93
C LYS A 718 -25.51 28.27 15.35
N ALA A 719 -26.16 29.44 15.27
CA ALA A 719 -27.59 29.54 15.57
C ALA A 719 -28.44 28.81 14.51
N LEU A 720 -27.99 28.82 13.26
CA LEU A 720 -28.62 28.11 12.16
C LEU A 720 -28.57 26.58 12.36
N ASP A 721 -27.42 26.01 12.76
CA ASP A 721 -27.29 24.57 13.08
C ASP A 721 -28.21 24.15 14.24
N ASN A 722 -28.30 24.96 15.30
CA ASN A 722 -29.20 24.69 16.41
C ASN A 722 -30.68 24.58 15.97
N VAL A 723 -31.16 25.54 15.16
CA VAL A 723 -32.54 25.51 14.64
C VAL A 723 -32.74 24.33 13.70
N ALA A 724 -31.74 23.99 12.89
CA ALA A 724 -31.79 22.83 12.02
C ALA A 724 -31.94 21.52 12.80
N CYS A 725 -31.22 21.36 13.92
CA CYS A 725 -31.40 20.20 14.81
C CYS A 725 -32.84 20.10 15.34
N GLU A 726 -33.44 21.23 15.76
CA GLU A 726 -34.84 21.25 16.19
C GLU A 726 -35.81 20.83 15.06
N ILE A 727 -35.52 21.18 13.81
CA ILE A 727 -36.33 20.78 12.65
C ILE A 727 -36.17 19.28 12.39
N GLU A 728 -34.93 18.75 12.38
CA GLU A 728 -34.66 17.31 12.22
C GLU A 728 -35.41 16.49 13.29
N ASP A 729 -35.40 16.93 14.55
CA ASP A 729 -36.11 16.25 15.64
C ASP A 729 -37.62 16.09 15.37
N VAL A 730 -38.24 17.11 14.76
CA VAL A 730 -39.67 17.04 14.39
C VAL A 730 -39.89 16.13 13.20
N VAL A 731 -39.01 16.19 12.19
CA VAL A 731 -39.04 15.26 11.04
C VAL A 731 -39.01 13.82 11.52
N TYR A 732 -38.07 13.48 12.40
CA TYR A 732 -37.93 12.13 12.93
C TYR A 732 -39.14 11.67 13.76
N LYS A 733 -39.73 12.56 14.57
CA LYS A 733 -40.94 12.25 15.35
C LYS A 733 -42.14 11.99 14.46
N GLU A 734 -42.28 12.71 13.35
CA GLU A 734 -43.35 12.48 12.38
C GLU A 734 -43.19 11.13 11.66
N ILE A 735 -41.97 10.81 11.24
CA ILE A 735 -41.65 9.50 10.64
C ILE A 735 -41.97 8.38 11.62
N ARG A 736 -41.56 8.51 12.89
CA ARG A 736 -41.87 7.55 13.94
C ARG A 736 -43.38 7.36 14.12
N SER A 737 -44.14 8.46 14.21
CA SER A 737 -45.59 8.42 14.32
C SER A 737 -46.22 7.66 13.14
N ASN A 738 -45.76 7.90 11.92
CA ASN A 738 -46.21 7.16 10.74
C ASN A 738 -45.87 5.67 10.81
N LEU A 739 -44.69 5.30 11.29
CA LEU A 739 -44.27 3.91 11.48
C LEU A 739 -45.05 3.19 12.59
N GLU A 740 -45.44 3.89 13.66
CA GLU A 740 -46.24 3.33 14.76
C GLU A 740 -47.71 3.12 14.34
N ASN A 741 -48.26 4.01 13.53
CA ASN A 741 -49.63 3.93 13.02
C ASN A 741 -49.79 2.96 11.82
N ALA A 742 -48.71 2.30 11.40
CA ALA A 742 -48.67 1.42 10.23
C ALA A 742 -49.05 -0.05 10.51
N ALA A 743 -49.76 -0.36 11.60
CA ALA A 743 -49.95 -1.71 12.15
C ALA A 743 -50.38 -2.81 11.14
N ASP A 744 -51.00 -2.44 10.00
CA ASP A 744 -51.38 -3.37 8.91
C ASP A 744 -50.82 -3.00 7.51
N LYS A 745 -49.97 -1.97 7.41
CA LYS A 745 -49.46 -1.44 6.13
C LYS A 745 -48.02 -1.87 5.90
N LYS A 746 -47.76 -2.52 4.76
CA LYS A 746 -46.39 -2.81 4.28
C LYS A 746 -45.63 -1.57 3.81
N VAL A 747 -46.34 -0.48 3.48
CA VAL A 747 -45.74 0.75 2.94
C VAL A 747 -46.33 1.97 3.64
N ILE A 748 -45.47 2.92 4.05
CA ILE A 748 -45.90 4.24 4.54
C ILE A 748 -45.46 5.35 3.59
N PHE A 749 -46.23 6.45 3.58
CA PHE A 749 -45.93 7.64 2.78
C PHE A 749 -45.50 8.77 3.70
N ILE A 750 -44.39 9.43 3.35
CA ILE A 750 -43.90 10.62 4.04
C ILE A 750 -44.36 11.86 3.28
N ASP A 751 -45.03 12.76 4.00
CA ASP A 751 -45.57 13.97 3.42
C ASP A 751 -44.48 14.91 2.87
N GLU A 752 -44.79 15.57 1.75
CA GLU A 752 -43.84 16.44 1.03
C GLU A 752 -43.33 17.61 1.90
N TYR A 753 -44.14 18.10 2.85
CA TYR A 753 -43.70 19.16 3.74
C TYR A 753 -42.61 18.69 4.72
N ILE A 754 -42.65 17.42 5.15
CA ILE A 754 -41.61 16.81 5.99
C ILE A 754 -40.32 16.65 5.18
N LYS A 755 -40.42 16.16 3.94
CA LYS A 755 -39.27 16.09 3.00
C LYS A 755 -38.64 17.47 2.76
N LYS A 756 -39.46 18.52 2.63
CA LYS A 756 -38.96 19.90 2.53
C LYS A 756 -38.28 20.37 3.81
N ALA A 757 -38.88 20.12 4.97
CA ALA A 757 -38.30 20.48 6.27
C ALA A 757 -36.94 19.81 6.48
N ASP A 758 -36.82 18.51 6.16
CA ASP A 758 -35.57 17.76 6.25
C ASP A 758 -34.48 18.34 5.34
N ARG A 759 -34.81 18.64 4.07
CA ARG A 759 -33.87 19.30 3.15
C ARG A 759 -33.38 20.66 3.65
N ILE A 760 -34.27 21.46 4.25
CA ILE A 760 -33.92 22.76 4.86
C ILE A 760 -32.96 22.55 6.03
N ALA A 761 -33.31 21.62 6.92
CA ALA A 761 -32.50 21.31 8.09
C ALA A 761 -31.12 20.79 7.69
N PHE A 762 -31.07 19.75 6.86
CA PHE A 762 -29.83 19.16 6.35
C PHE A 762 -28.90 20.22 5.76
N LYS A 763 -29.39 21.02 4.79
CA LYS A 763 -28.58 22.08 4.15
C LYS A 763 -28.13 23.15 5.14
N SER A 764 -28.93 23.46 6.16
CA SER A 764 -28.60 24.46 7.17
C SER A 764 -27.43 24.04 8.08
N ARG A 765 -27.27 22.73 8.33
CA ARG A 765 -26.16 22.17 9.14
C ARG A 765 -24.82 22.14 8.38
N GLN A 766 -24.87 22.26 7.06
CA GLN A 766 -23.71 22.09 6.19
C GLN A 766 -22.61 23.13 6.41
N PHE A 767 -22.96 24.36 6.77
CA PHE A 767 -21.96 25.42 6.97
C PHE A 767 -20.93 25.07 8.04
N GLN A 768 -21.36 24.50 9.17
CA GLN A 768 -20.44 24.09 10.24
C GLN A 768 -19.67 22.82 9.87
N HIS A 769 -20.35 21.88 9.20
CA HIS A 769 -19.74 20.63 8.74
C HIS A 769 -18.56 20.91 7.78
N PHE A 770 -18.78 21.72 6.74
CA PHE A 770 -17.71 22.09 5.80
C PHE A 770 -16.56 22.84 6.47
N GLU A 771 -16.85 23.78 7.38
CA GLU A 771 -15.82 24.54 8.09
C GLU A 771 -14.92 23.64 8.95
N LYS A 772 -15.46 22.54 9.47
CA LYS A 772 -14.69 21.52 10.21
C LYS A 772 -13.84 20.68 9.26
N HIS A 773 -14.38 20.22 8.13
CA HIS A 773 -13.63 19.35 7.23
C HIS A 773 -12.58 20.06 6.37
N GLN A 774 -12.72 21.38 6.16
CA GLN A 774 -11.65 22.23 5.59
C GLN A 774 -10.43 22.39 6.52
N ALA A 775 -10.56 22.05 7.80
CA ALA A 775 -9.53 22.31 8.79
C ALA A 775 -8.29 21.40 8.67
N VAL A 776 -8.44 20.22 8.04
CA VAL A 776 -7.40 19.19 7.99
C VAL A 776 -7.12 18.81 6.56
N LYS A 777 -5.87 19.02 6.15
CA LYS A 777 -5.37 18.67 4.84
C LYS A 777 -5.18 17.17 4.66
N SER A 778 -4.64 16.51 5.67
CA SER A 778 -4.37 15.06 5.65
C SER A 778 -4.12 14.52 7.05
N ILE A 779 -4.38 13.22 7.23
CA ILE A 779 -4.07 12.46 8.44
C ILE A 779 -3.18 11.30 8.03
N MET A 780 -2.04 11.10 8.69
CA MET A 780 -1.06 10.08 8.31
C MET A 780 -0.53 9.30 9.51
N PRO A 781 -0.45 7.97 9.44
CA PRO A 781 0.34 7.17 10.38
C PRO A 781 1.83 7.48 10.17
N GLU A 782 2.56 7.77 11.25
CA GLU A 782 3.98 8.13 11.15
C GLU A 782 4.92 7.14 11.86
N PHE A 783 4.46 6.55 12.97
CA PHE A 783 5.27 5.64 13.77
C PHE A 783 4.39 4.69 14.57
N TYR A 784 4.91 3.50 14.88
CA TYR A 784 4.28 2.55 15.78
C TYR A 784 5.33 2.03 16.75
N ASN A 785 5.04 2.16 18.06
CA ASN A 785 5.89 1.62 19.11
C ASN A 785 5.31 0.26 19.57
N PRO A 786 5.95 -0.87 19.24
CA PRO A 786 5.46 -2.20 19.63
C PRO A 786 5.54 -2.47 21.13
N GLU A 787 6.45 -1.84 21.86
CA GLU A 787 6.63 -2.03 23.30
C GLU A 787 5.53 -1.33 24.09
N GLU A 788 5.19 -0.09 23.69
CA GLU A 788 4.08 0.67 24.27
C GLU A 788 2.72 0.31 23.68
N LYS A 789 2.73 -0.47 22.57
CA LYS A 789 1.55 -0.82 21.78
C LYS A 789 0.80 0.44 21.33
N THR A 790 1.54 1.46 20.91
CA THR A 790 1.03 2.80 20.60
C THR A 790 1.23 3.13 19.12
N LEU A 791 0.14 3.45 18.42
CA LEU A 791 0.18 4.03 17.08
C LEU A 791 0.25 5.56 17.17
N TYR A 792 1.17 6.17 16.42
CA TYR A 792 1.32 7.61 16.30
C TYR A 792 0.80 8.08 14.96
N ILE A 793 -0.21 8.94 15.00
CA ILE A 793 -0.80 9.60 13.84
C ILE A 793 -0.50 11.08 13.90
N LYS A 794 -0.28 11.69 12.74
CA LYS A 794 -0.13 13.13 12.60
C LYS A 794 -1.26 13.73 11.77
N ILE A 795 -1.83 14.82 12.28
CA ILE A 795 -2.80 15.66 11.59
C ILE A 795 -2.03 16.80 10.95
N TYR A 796 -2.17 16.96 9.64
CA TYR A 796 -1.65 18.11 8.91
C TYR A 796 -2.78 19.13 8.72
N PRO A 797 -2.80 20.24 9.48
CA PRO A 797 -3.85 21.25 9.37
C PRO A 797 -3.71 22.07 8.09
N GLU A 798 -4.83 22.62 7.61
CA GLU A 798 -4.79 23.65 6.57
C GLU A 798 -4.28 25.01 7.11
N LYS A 799 -3.82 25.88 6.21
CA LYS A 799 -3.31 27.20 6.62
C LYS A 799 -4.41 28.02 7.28
N LYS A 800 -4.13 28.58 8.48
CA LYS A 800 -4.99 29.49 9.27
C LYS A 800 -6.12 28.82 10.08
N VAL A 801 -5.97 27.55 10.46
CA VAL A 801 -6.94 26.88 11.34
C VAL A 801 -6.64 27.16 12.83
N PRO A 802 -7.64 27.54 13.65
CA PRO A 802 -7.47 27.70 15.10
C PRO A 802 -7.07 26.38 15.79
N LYS A 803 -6.15 26.44 16.75
CA LYS A 803 -5.69 25.27 17.52
C LYS A 803 -6.83 24.50 18.19
N GLU A 804 -7.84 25.19 18.68
CA GLU A 804 -9.02 24.60 19.33
C GLU A 804 -9.75 23.60 18.43
N LYS A 805 -9.90 23.91 17.13
CA LYS A 805 -10.54 23.01 16.16
C LYS A 805 -9.71 21.74 15.91
N ILE A 806 -8.38 21.87 15.89
CA ILE A 806 -7.49 20.72 15.75
C ILE A 806 -7.58 19.81 16.96
N GLU A 807 -7.67 20.36 18.17
CA GLU A 807 -7.86 19.56 19.40
C GLU A 807 -9.24 18.87 19.43
N GLU A 808 -10.30 19.49 18.90
CA GLU A 808 -11.60 18.82 18.72
C GLU A 808 -11.48 17.60 17.79
N ILE A 809 -10.80 17.74 16.65
CA ILE A 809 -10.60 16.64 15.70
C ILE A 809 -9.75 15.52 16.32
N LYS A 810 -8.69 15.86 17.08
CA LYS A 810 -7.91 14.87 17.83
C LYS A 810 -8.78 14.10 18.83
N LYS A 811 -9.70 14.79 19.50
CA LYS A 811 -10.62 14.16 20.45
C LYS A 811 -11.58 13.22 19.74
N ASP A 812 -12.11 13.61 18.59
CA ASP A 812 -13.02 12.79 17.79
C ASP A 812 -12.35 11.50 17.30
N ILE A 813 -11.15 11.60 16.71
CA ILE A 813 -10.39 10.42 16.25
C ILE A 813 -10.06 9.50 17.44
N ASN A 814 -9.69 10.06 18.59
CA ASN A 814 -9.45 9.25 19.80
C ASN A 814 -10.71 8.56 20.32
N ASN A 815 -11.86 9.23 20.26
CA ASN A 815 -13.13 8.62 20.63
C ASN A 815 -13.49 7.49 19.66
N GLU A 816 -13.23 7.67 18.37
CA GLU A 816 -13.47 6.65 17.34
C GLU A 816 -12.54 5.46 17.47
N PHE A 817 -11.25 5.69 17.75
CA PHE A 817 -10.33 4.60 18.09
C PHE A 817 -10.85 3.79 19.27
N LYS A 818 -11.27 4.46 20.36
CA LYS A 818 -11.83 3.77 21.54
C LYS A 818 -13.14 3.04 21.21
N SER A 819 -14.04 3.66 20.44
CA SER A 819 -15.34 3.12 20.06
C SER A 819 -15.23 1.95 19.08
N SER A 820 -14.14 1.90 18.30
CA SER A 820 -13.81 0.78 17.43
C SER A 820 -13.44 -0.47 18.22
N GLY A 821 -12.98 -0.33 19.47
CA GLY A 821 -12.52 -1.44 20.31
C GLY A 821 -11.32 -2.20 19.74
N LEU A 822 -10.54 -1.60 18.82
CA LEU A 822 -9.28 -2.17 18.35
C LEU A 822 -8.34 -2.51 19.51
N GLN A 823 -8.33 -1.69 20.56
CA GLN A 823 -7.56 -1.94 21.79
C GLN A 823 -8.00 -3.19 22.57
N LEU A 824 -9.18 -3.72 22.31
CA LEU A 824 -9.68 -4.95 22.92
C LEU A 824 -9.34 -6.17 22.04
N ALA A 825 -9.50 -6.04 20.72
CA ALA A 825 -9.34 -7.15 19.78
C ALA A 825 -7.91 -7.38 19.27
N ASN A 826 -7.10 -6.31 19.16
CA ASN A 826 -5.72 -6.40 18.74
C ASN A 826 -4.81 -6.25 19.98
N GLU A 827 -4.04 -7.28 20.31
CA GLU A 827 -3.17 -7.26 21.48
C GLU A 827 -1.92 -6.41 21.29
N LYS A 828 -1.55 -6.13 20.03
CA LYS A 828 -0.40 -5.32 19.64
C LYS A 828 -0.73 -3.84 19.56
N LEU A 829 -1.99 -3.43 19.54
CA LEU A 829 -2.40 -2.03 19.51
C LEU A 829 -3.31 -1.70 20.69
N LYS A 830 -2.82 -0.95 21.67
CA LYS A 830 -3.60 -0.55 22.86
C LYS A 830 -3.85 0.95 22.94
N ASN A 831 -2.96 1.76 22.38
CA ASN A 831 -2.99 3.21 22.51
C ASN A 831 -2.91 3.89 21.14
N LEU A 832 -3.48 5.09 21.09
CA LEU A 832 -3.35 6.02 19.97
C LEU A 832 -2.80 7.34 20.49
N ALA A 833 -1.74 7.84 19.85
CA ALA A 833 -1.18 9.16 20.08
C ALA A 833 -1.36 10.00 18.83
N ILE A 834 -1.83 11.24 18.99
CA ILE A 834 -2.13 12.14 17.86
C ILE A 834 -1.35 13.44 18.00
N GLU A 835 -0.48 13.70 17.03
CA GLU A 835 0.33 14.91 16.88
C GLU A 835 -0.28 15.84 15.81
N SER A 836 0.02 17.14 15.85
CA SER A 836 -0.41 18.13 14.83
C SER A 836 0.69 19.11 14.50
#